data_AF-A0AA40P2K4-F1
#
_entry.id   AF-A0AA40P2K4-F1
#
_cell.length_a   1.000
_cell.length_b   1.000
_cell.length_c   1.000
_cell.angle_alpha   90.00
_cell.angle_beta   90.00
_cell.angle_gamma   90.00
#
_symmetry.space_group_name_H-M   'P 1'
#
loop_
_entity.id
_entity.type
_entity.pdbx_description
1 polymer ?
#
loop_
_entity_poly.entity_id
_entity_poly.type
_entity_poly.pdbx_seq_one_letter_code
_entity_poly.pdbx_strand_id
1 'polypeptide(L)'
;MTITRVGSGNIEMVQGSQQHAASPAAAPHPNAVTPGTNPPLTPRQSIAEVGESSAAGAARLKVDPEHEKILKEFMAEPATSTESGEPLISPRAALLIGSALSRPGSEKVPFEEMAQRLSPERYQLKKFHGSDLQQLLGKFAQPGQAPDKAEVGQLIKGFAQSVADQLEHFQLMHDARANLSGPDGSRLPVSLRDQNALAISQEALGKYAGRASKSIEEGLSKSIASIDSHIEDLNTALENADDGGRLTRENDKQALVDAKATLVELRDGFPKSPEGKRLQSVAAHAQLDTLVQTLNSDRNSVGGWKGAGPIVAAAIPQFIASMTHLGVVRSAMNDLMKDAVPGKSSDASMLKATVVGLVAGVAHEGVTNLVKPLIQAGWQTSGLNERLNMVPLKGIDTNSVIPDPFELKNDNGKLVKKTAQEMSDDKTLVEDERAILNQKKVQVTSTHPLGEMIPYSSFGGGQAVRQMLHDLNQINGQTLAARGLTSGMAGGISATTQTIAQLNSTYVDPQGRKIPVFTPDRKNADLAKDLAKGLDPRDPAVRTAFYSKALSGIQSSALTSSLPPVATMPKGEQGRLSAGTILRNMALAATGSVSYLSTLYANQSVTAEAKALKEAGMGGATPMLARTETALNNIRHPDRASLPHTFQPSTLSGIPRALENAYHMGRGTLQLPTQMAVDTVRVVEEGVLNGVSSARAALTPAKPPSADEPQVVAQTTPPGSPQAPDVSLDDAQLRAMEEGLPTSR
;
A
#
# COMPACT_ATOMS: atom_id res chain seq x y z
N MET A 1 -48.22 -47.69 -32.48
CA MET A 1 -49.64 -47.66 -32.89
C MET A 1 -49.78 -46.38 -33.70
N THR A 2 -49.87 -46.31 -35.02
CA THR A 2 -50.18 -47.21 -36.15
C THR A 2 -49.14 -48.32 -36.43
N ILE A 3 -49.59 -49.42 -37.04
CA ILE A 3 -48.84 -50.64 -37.40
C ILE A 3 -49.16 -50.97 -38.87
N THR A 4 -48.18 -51.32 -39.69
CA THR A 4 -48.32 -52.36 -40.73
C THR A 4 -46.96 -53.02 -40.98
N ARG A 5 -46.96 -54.35 -41.12
CA ARG A 5 -45.82 -55.27 -41.09
C ARG A 5 -45.88 -56.15 -42.35
N VAL A 6 -44.80 -56.25 -43.13
CA VAL A 6 -44.40 -57.41 -43.98
C VAL A 6 -42.90 -57.17 -44.27
N GLY A 7 -41.92 -57.96 -43.84
CA GLY A 7 -41.58 -59.33 -44.25
C GLY A 7 -40.05 -59.50 -44.15
N SER A 8 -39.60 -60.72 -43.93
CA SER A 8 -38.24 -61.18 -43.61
C SER A 8 -37.15 -60.93 -44.68
N GLY A 9 -35.92 -60.62 -44.26
CA GLY A 9 -34.71 -60.81 -45.09
C GLY A 9 -33.50 -60.01 -44.60
N ASN A 10 -32.35 -60.67 -44.45
CA ASN A 10 -31.10 -60.12 -43.93
C ASN A 10 -30.33 -59.22 -44.92
N ILE A 11 -29.70 -58.17 -44.34
CA ILE A 11 -28.37 -57.55 -44.61
C ILE A 11 -28.08 -56.97 -46.02
N GLU A 12 -27.71 -55.67 -46.08
CA GLU A 12 -26.41 -55.18 -46.56
C GLU A 12 -26.27 -53.65 -46.42
N MET A 13 -25.11 -53.18 -45.95
CA MET A 13 -24.66 -51.79 -45.99
C MET A 13 -23.78 -51.60 -47.22
N VAL A 14 -24.15 -50.73 -48.18
CA VAL A 14 -23.20 -49.96 -49.02
C VAL A 14 -23.80 -48.61 -49.42
N GLN A 15 -22.93 -47.62 -49.33
CA GLN A 15 -23.00 -46.18 -49.63
C GLN A 15 -23.43 -45.84 -51.08
N GLY A 16 -24.27 -44.80 -51.23
CA GLY A 16 -24.66 -44.26 -52.53
C GLY A 16 -25.01 -42.77 -52.47
N SER A 17 -24.17 -41.96 -53.11
CA SER A 17 -24.23 -40.51 -53.25
C SER A 17 -25.52 -40.00 -53.91
N GLN A 18 -26.02 -38.84 -53.47
CA GLN A 18 -26.83 -37.96 -54.32
C GLN A 18 -26.33 -36.52 -54.22
N GLN A 19 -25.76 -36.06 -55.32
CA GLN A 19 -25.63 -34.65 -55.66
C GLN A 19 -27.02 -34.08 -55.97
N HIS A 20 -27.35 -32.90 -55.42
CA HIS A 20 -28.36 -32.05 -56.01
C HIS A 20 -27.75 -30.72 -56.47
N ALA A 21 -27.98 -30.45 -57.75
CA ALA A 21 -27.58 -29.27 -58.50
C ALA A 21 -28.43 -28.04 -58.13
N ALA A 22 -27.82 -26.88 -58.38
CA ALA A 22 -28.23 -25.54 -58.03
C ALA A 22 -29.48 -25.01 -58.76
N SER A 23 -30.08 -23.93 -58.21
CA SER A 23 -30.87 -22.94 -58.94
C SER A 23 -30.18 -21.56 -58.85
N PRO A 24 -30.36 -20.67 -59.85
CA PRO A 24 -29.39 -19.64 -60.22
C PRO A 24 -29.61 -18.28 -59.54
N ALA A 25 -28.55 -17.48 -59.62
CA ALA A 25 -28.30 -16.22 -58.95
C ALA A 25 -29.16 -15.02 -59.39
N ALA A 26 -29.38 -14.09 -58.46
CA ALA A 26 -29.55 -12.67 -58.76
C ALA A 26 -28.16 -12.00 -58.76
N ALA A 27 -27.86 -11.24 -59.82
CA ALA A 27 -26.57 -10.57 -60.03
C ALA A 27 -26.35 -9.40 -59.04
N PRO A 28 -25.11 -9.16 -58.55
CA PRO A 28 -24.80 -8.06 -57.64
C PRO A 28 -24.38 -6.77 -58.36
N HIS A 29 -24.68 -5.62 -57.74
CA HIS A 29 -24.23 -4.28 -58.14
C HIS A 29 -22.70 -4.15 -58.09
N PRO A 30 -22.07 -3.35 -58.96
CA PRO A 30 -20.62 -3.33 -59.19
C PRO A 30 -19.75 -2.65 -58.11
N ASN A 31 -20.26 -2.39 -56.90
CA ASN A 31 -19.49 -1.71 -55.82
C ASN A 31 -19.57 -2.41 -54.45
N ALA A 32 -19.90 -3.71 -54.39
CA ALA A 32 -19.85 -4.47 -53.13
C ALA A 32 -18.45 -5.05 -52.91
N VAL A 33 -17.73 -4.52 -51.91
CA VAL A 33 -16.47 -5.09 -51.40
C VAL A 33 -16.77 -6.39 -50.67
N THR A 34 -16.31 -7.52 -51.21
CA THR A 34 -16.37 -8.85 -50.58
C THR A 34 -15.40 -8.92 -49.38
N PRO A 35 -15.85 -9.35 -48.19
CA PRO A 35 -14.97 -9.79 -47.12
C PRO A 35 -14.17 -11.02 -47.58
N GLY A 36 -12.86 -10.98 -47.40
CA GLY A 36 -11.96 -12.07 -47.75
C GLY A 36 -12.32 -13.38 -47.04
N THR A 37 -12.29 -14.47 -47.80
CA THR A 37 -12.51 -15.85 -47.36
C THR A 37 -11.36 -16.34 -46.48
N ASN A 38 -11.36 -15.97 -45.21
CA ASN A 38 -10.78 -16.82 -44.17
C ASN A 38 -11.94 -17.55 -43.48
N PRO A 39 -11.93 -18.89 -43.38
CA PRO A 39 -12.92 -19.58 -42.57
C PRO A 39 -12.82 -19.06 -41.12
N PRO A 40 -13.95 -18.91 -40.39
CA PRO A 40 -13.87 -18.71 -38.95
C PRO A 40 -13.03 -19.86 -38.38
N LEU A 41 -12.06 -19.51 -37.50
CA LEU A 41 -11.32 -20.49 -36.72
C LEU A 41 -12.32 -21.29 -35.89
N THR A 42 -12.81 -22.39 -36.46
CA THR A 42 -13.51 -23.42 -35.69
C THR A 42 -12.53 -23.95 -34.66
N PRO A 43 -12.92 -24.10 -33.39
CA PRO A 43 -12.07 -24.77 -32.40
C PRO A 43 -11.83 -26.19 -32.92
N ARG A 44 -10.63 -26.42 -33.47
CA ARG A 44 -10.26 -27.72 -34.02
C ARG A 44 -9.97 -28.64 -32.84
N GLN A 45 -10.81 -29.66 -32.73
CA GLN A 45 -10.65 -30.90 -31.97
C GLN A 45 -9.26 -31.06 -31.34
N SER A 46 -9.17 -30.74 -30.06
CA SER A 46 -8.27 -31.44 -29.16
C SER A 46 -8.54 -32.93 -29.35
N ILE A 47 -7.54 -33.67 -29.84
CA ILE A 47 -7.50 -35.11 -29.64
C ILE A 47 -7.72 -35.28 -28.13
N ALA A 48 -8.83 -35.90 -27.75
CA ALA A 48 -9.03 -36.31 -26.38
C ALA A 48 -7.93 -37.33 -26.08
N GLU A 49 -6.82 -36.88 -25.48
CA GLU A 49 -5.99 -37.76 -24.68
C GLU A 49 -6.99 -38.43 -23.72
N VAL A 50 -7.19 -39.73 -23.89
CA VAL A 50 -7.94 -40.52 -22.91
C VAL A 50 -7.10 -40.45 -21.63
N GLY A 51 -7.42 -39.47 -20.79
CA GLY A 51 -6.62 -39.11 -19.63
C GLY A 51 -6.48 -40.31 -18.70
N GLU A 52 -5.27 -40.53 -18.20
CA GLU A 52 -5.03 -41.52 -17.16
C GLU A 52 -5.87 -41.17 -15.91
N SER A 53 -6.58 -42.16 -15.35
CA SER A 53 -7.47 -41.95 -14.21
C SER A 53 -6.70 -41.54 -12.95
N SER A 54 -7.35 -40.81 -12.06
CA SER A 54 -6.76 -40.38 -10.78
C SER A 54 -6.17 -41.54 -9.97
N ALA A 55 -6.87 -42.69 -9.95
CA ALA A 55 -6.41 -43.88 -9.25
C ALA A 55 -5.14 -44.48 -9.88
N ALA A 56 -5.04 -44.50 -11.21
CA ALA A 56 -3.87 -45.02 -11.92
C ALA A 56 -2.64 -44.13 -11.73
N GLY A 57 -2.80 -42.81 -11.80
CA GLY A 57 -1.73 -41.85 -11.52
C GLY A 57 -1.22 -41.95 -10.08
N ALA A 58 -2.14 -41.92 -9.10
CA ALA A 58 -1.81 -42.05 -7.69
C ALA A 58 -1.12 -43.38 -7.34
N ALA A 59 -1.51 -44.50 -7.97
CA ALA A 59 -0.88 -45.80 -7.73
C ALA A 59 0.63 -45.83 -8.07
N ARG A 60 1.09 -44.96 -8.97
CA ARG A 60 2.50 -44.83 -9.36
C ARG A 60 3.27 -43.87 -8.46
N LEU A 61 2.57 -43.07 -7.66
CA LEU A 61 3.17 -42.07 -6.79
C LEU A 61 3.85 -42.75 -5.61
N LYS A 62 5.16 -42.54 -5.52
CA LYS A 62 5.96 -42.98 -4.38
C LYS A 62 5.86 -41.95 -3.27
N VAL A 63 5.20 -42.30 -2.16
CA VAL A 63 5.06 -41.47 -0.95
C VAL A 63 5.86 -42.07 0.21
N ASP A 64 6.01 -41.33 1.30
CA ASP A 64 6.52 -41.88 2.57
C ASP A 64 5.63 -43.05 3.05
N PRO A 65 6.20 -44.14 3.59
CA PRO A 65 5.43 -45.29 4.11
C PRO A 65 4.26 -44.92 5.02
N GLU A 66 4.40 -43.89 5.84
CA GLU A 66 3.35 -43.47 6.79
C GLU A 66 2.16 -42.81 6.08
N HIS A 67 2.34 -42.31 4.86
CA HIS A 67 1.28 -41.71 4.04
C HIS A 67 0.64 -42.71 3.05
N GLU A 68 1.04 -43.99 3.03
CA GLU A 68 0.46 -45.00 2.13
C GLU A 68 -1.04 -45.23 2.37
N LYS A 69 -1.49 -45.15 3.64
CA LYS A 69 -2.92 -45.23 3.95
C LYS A 69 -3.69 -44.06 3.34
N ILE A 70 -3.14 -42.86 3.45
CA ILE A 70 -3.73 -41.63 2.88
C ILE A 70 -3.77 -41.71 1.35
N LEU A 71 -2.73 -42.28 0.72
CA LEU A 71 -2.69 -42.51 -0.71
C LEU A 71 -3.80 -43.47 -1.16
N LYS A 72 -4.03 -44.57 -0.43
CA LYS A 72 -5.13 -45.52 -0.70
C LYS A 72 -6.50 -44.86 -0.55
N GLU A 73 -6.68 -44.03 0.47
CA GLU A 73 -7.93 -43.26 0.65
C GLU A 73 -8.13 -42.28 -0.50
N PHE A 74 -7.08 -41.56 -0.93
CA PHE A 74 -7.14 -40.64 -2.07
C PHE A 74 -7.49 -41.35 -3.38
N MET A 75 -6.95 -42.54 -3.63
CA MET A 75 -7.27 -43.34 -4.82
C MET A 75 -8.75 -43.73 -4.92
N ALA A 76 -9.46 -43.80 -3.78
CA ALA A 76 -10.89 -44.08 -3.72
C ALA A 76 -11.75 -42.81 -3.83
N GLU A 77 -11.16 -41.62 -3.78
CA GLU A 77 -11.92 -40.36 -3.90
C GLU A 77 -12.30 -40.07 -5.36
N PRO A 78 -13.56 -39.70 -5.64
CA PRO A 78 -13.98 -39.29 -6.98
C PRO A 78 -13.24 -38.03 -7.42
N ALA A 79 -12.75 -38.00 -8.67
CA ALA A 79 -12.00 -36.89 -9.24
C ALA A 79 -12.87 -35.64 -9.48
N THR A 80 -14.09 -35.89 -9.94
CA THR A 80 -15.07 -34.87 -10.29
C THR A 80 -16.39 -35.15 -9.59
N SER A 81 -17.22 -34.13 -9.43
CA SER A 81 -18.59 -34.31 -8.97
C SER A 81 -19.38 -35.14 -9.98
N THR A 82 -20.10 -36.13 -9.50
CA THR A 82 -21.03 -36.93 -10.32
C THR A 82 -22.25 -36.12 -10.81
N GLU A 83 -22.54 -34.98 -10.17
CA GLU A 83 -23.70 -34.13 -10.50
C GLU A 83 -23.31 -32.99 -11.46
N SER A 84 -22.23 -32.27 -11.18
CA SER A 84 -21.81 -31.09 -11.97
C SER A 84 -20.65 -31.35 -12.93
N GLY A 85 -19.92 -32.46 -12.79
CA GLY A 85 -18.69 -32.72 -13.56
C GLY A 85 -17.50 -31.85 -13.14
N GLU A 86 -17.64 -30.99 -12.13
CA GLU A 86 -16.58 -30.09 -11.67
C GLU A 86 -15.48 -30.82 -10.89
N PRO A 87 -14.22 -30.35 -10.93
CA PRO A 87 -13.14 -30.91 -10.15
C PRO A 87 -13.40 -30.84 -8.64
N LEU A 88 -13.07 -31.91 -7.92
CA LEU A 88 -13.18 -31.96 -6.46
C LEU A 88 -11.86 -31.59 -5.78
N ILE A 89 -11.97 -30.84 -4.68
CA ILE A 89 -10.87 -30.46 -3.80
C ILE A 89 -10.62 -31.59 -2.81
N SER A 90 -9.43 -32.20 -2.89
CA SER A 90 -9.02 -33.23 -1.94
C SER A 90 -8.15 -32.64 -0.82
N PRO A 91 -8.53 -32.76 0.46
CA PRO A 91 -7.66 -32.36 1.57
C PRO A 91 -6.44 -33.28 1.71
N ARG A 92 -6.39 -34.42 1.00
CA ARG A 92 -5.28 -35.38 1.06
C ARG A 92 -4.18 -35.05 0.06
N ALA A 93 -4.51 -34.39 -1.05
CA ALA A 93 -3.60 -34.22 -2.19
C ALA A 93 -2.37 -33.36 -1.85
N ALA A 94 -2.53 -32.24 -1.12
CA ALA A 94 -1.40 -31.38 -0.72
C ALA A 94 -0.39 -32.17 0.13
N LEU A 95 -0.87 -32.98 1.07
CA LEU A 95 -0.03 -33.82 1.91
C LEU A 95 0.72 -34.88 1.10
N LEU A 96 0.04 -35.53 0.15
CA LEU A 96 0.62 -36.56 -0.71
C LEU A 96 1.69 -35.99 -1.67
N ILE A 97 1.46 -34.79 -2.21
CA ILE A 97 2.46 -34.08 -3.04
C ILE A 97 3.71 -33.80 -2.20
N GLY A 98 3.54 -33.23 -1.01
CA GLY A 98 4.64 -32.96 -0.08
C GLY A 98 5.42 -34.21 0.32
N SER A 99 4.70 -35.29 0.62
CA SER A 99 5.26 -36.61 0.94
C SER A 99 6.05 -37.21 -0.22
N ALA A 100 5.61 -37.01 -1.45
CA ALA A 100 6.33 -37.47 -2.63
C ALA A 100 7.59 -36.63 -2.91
N LEU A 101 7.51 -35.32 -2.69
CA LEU A 101 8.61 -34.37 -2.87
C LEU A 101 9.71 -34.51 -1.81
N SER A 102 9.37 -34.96 -0.59
CA SER A 102 10.35 -35.20 0.48
C SER A 102 11.24 -36.43 0.25
N ARG A 103 10.90 -37.28 -0.74
CA ARG A 103 11.67 -38.50 -1.02
C ARG A 103 13.00 -38.21 -1.71
N PRO A 104 14.07 -38.97 -1.39
CA PRO A 104 15.33 -38.88 -2.11
C PRO A 104 15.16 -39.08 -3.62
N GLY A 105 15.75 -38.20 -4.42
CA GLY A 105 15.65 -38.23 -5.88
C GLY A 105 14.43 -37.51 -6.48
N SER A 106 13.48 -37.04 -5.66
CA SER A 106 12.37 -36.20 -6.10
C SER A 106 12.70 -34.70 -6.16
N GLU A 107 13.90 -34.31 -5.73
CA GLU A 107 14.35 -32.92 -5.54
C GLU A 107 14.23 -32.02 -6.77
N LYS A 108 14.18 -32.60 -7.97
CA LYS A 108 14.09 -31.86 -9.24
C LYS A 108 12.67 -31.82 -9.84
N VAL A 109 11.71 -32.55 -9.27
CA VAL A 109 10.34 -32.60 -9.80
C VAL A 109 9.58 -31.37 -9.31
N PRO A 110 9.09 -30.49 -10.20
CA PRO A 110 8.35 -29.31 -9.80
C PRO A 110 6.93 -29.67 -9.34
N PHE A 111 6.30 -28.77 -8.55
CA PHE A 111 4.97 -28.98 -7.96
C PHE A 111 3.93 -29.41 -9.00
N GLU A 112 3.87 -28.71 -10.12
CA GLU A 112 2.90 -28.91 -11.18
C GLU A 112 3.00 -30.32 -11.77
N GLU A 113 4.22 -30.81 -12.04
CA GLU A 113 4.41 -32.18 -12.51
C GLU A 113 3.99 -33.21 -11.47
N MET A 114 4.24 -32.94 -10.18
CA MET A 114 3.84 -33.86 -9.11
C MET A 114 2.32 -33.90 -8.95
N ALA A 115 1.65 -32.74 -9.00
CA ALA A 115 0.20 -32.64 -8.99
C ALA A 115 -0.40 -33.42 -10.17
N GLN A 116 0.10 -33.20 -11.38
CA GLN A 116 -0.37 -33.93 -12.57
C GLN A 116 -0.14 -35.44 -12.44
N ARG A 117 0.99 -35.89 -11.89
CA ARG A 117 1.24 -37.32 -11.66
C ARG A 117 0.29 -37.92 -10.62
N LEU A 118 -0.01 -37.18 -9.55
CA LEU A 118 -0.92 -37.62 -8.50
C LEU A 118 -2.33 -37.83 -9.04
N SER A 119 -2.84 -36.90 -9.85
CA SER A 119 -4.17 -37.02 -10.47
C SER A 119 -4.25 -36.20 -11.77
N PRO A 120 -3.93 -36.83 -12.92
CA PRO A 120 -3.98 -36.17 -14.22
C PRO A 120 -5.38 -35.67 -14.57
N GLU A 121 -6.39 -36.42 -14.14
CA GLU A 121 -7.82 -36.15 -14.32
C GLU A 121 -8.30 -34.92 -13.52
N ARG A 122 -7.83 -34.72 -12.28
CA ARG A 122 -8.15 -33.53 -11.47
C ARG A 122 -7.30 -32.31 -11.86
N TYR A 123 -6.05 -32.52 -12.24
CA TYR A 123 -5.03 -31.46 -12.33
C TYR A 123 -4.43 -31.39 -13.74
N GLN A 124 -5.22 -30.90 -14.71
CA GLN A 124 -4.73 -30.61 -16.05
C GLN A 124 -3.93 -29.31 -16.06
N LEU A 125 -2.59 -29.42 -16.12
CA LEU A 125 -1.71 -28.26 -16.09
C LEU A 125 -1.86 -27.38 -17.33
N LYS A 126 -2.04 -26.08 -17.13
CA LYS A 126 -1.88 -25.10 -18.21
C LYS A 126 -0.42 -24.72 -18.36
N LYS A 127 0.14 -24.99 -19.54
CA LYS A 127 1.52 -24.63 -19.88
C LYS A 127 1.50 -23.44 -20.84
N PHE A 128 2.28 -22.41 -20.53
CA PHE A 128 2.53 -21.31 -21.47
C PHE A 128 3.31 -21.81 -22.69
N HIS A 129 4.31 -22.67 -22.45
CA HIS A 129 5.14 -23.23 -23.51
C HIS A 129 4.33 -24.20 -24.38
N GLY A 130 4.31 -23.96 -25.70
CA GLY A 130 3.52 -24.72 -26.67
C GLY A 130 2.05 -24.31 -26.75
N SER A 131 1.63 -23.26 -26.02
CA SER A 131 0.26 -22.73 -26.08
C SER A 131 -0.01 -21.91 -27.34
N ASP A 132 -1.29 -21.77 -27.69
CA ASP A 132 -1.76 -20.89 -28.76
C ASP A 132 -1.28 -19.44 -28.56
N LEU A 133 -1.24 -18.97 -27.30
CA LEU A 133 -0.75 -17.64 -26.96
C LEU A 133 0.74 -17.48 -27.32
N GLN A 134 1.61 -18.44 -26.99
CA GLN A 134 3.03 -18.34 -27.35
C GLN A 134 3.23 -18.38 -28.87
N GLN A 135 2.51 -19.24 -29.58
CA GLN A 135 2.58 -19.31 -31.04
C GLN A 135 2.19 -17.97 -31.67
N LEU A 136 1.15 -17.33 -31.13
CA LEU A 136 0.64 -16.05 -31.61
C LEU A 136 1.60 -14.90 -31.27
N LEU A 137 2.24 -14.91 -30.09
CA LEU A 137 3.31 -13.97 -29.75
C LEU A 137 4.54 -14.09 -30.65
N GLY A 138 4.81 -15.28 -31.20
CA GLY A 138 5.87 -15.49 -32.18
C GLY A 138 5.61 -14.80 -33.53
N LYS A 139 4.35 -14.53 -33.88
CA LYS A 139 3.99 -13.86 -35.15
C LYS A 139 4.34 -12.36 -35.15
N PHE A 140 4.43 -11.73 -33.98
CA PHE A 140 4.86 -10.32 -33.88
C PHE A 140 6.29 -10.08 -34.38
N ALA A 141 7.14 -11.11 -34.36
CA ALA A 141 8.49 -11.02 -34.89
C ALA A 141 8.53 -11.09 -36.43
N GLN A 142 7.42 -11.37 -37.11
CA GLN A 142 7.36 -11.48 -38.57
C GLN A 142 6.78 -10.17 -39.16
N PRO A 143 7.53 -9.44 -40.01
CA PRO A 143 7.05 -8.21 -40.63
C PRO A 143 5.71 -8.40 -41.33
N GLY A 144 4.76 -7.49 -41.09
CA GLY A 144 3.43 -7.50 -41.70
C GLY A 144 2.49 -8.63 -41.24
N GLN A 145 2.91 -9.49 -40.29
CA GLN A 145 2.07 -10.58 -39.76
C GLN A 145 1.66 -10.38 -38.29
N ALA A 146 1.85 -9.18 -37.75
CA ALA A 146 1.47 -8.84 -36.38
C ALA A 146 -0.04 -9.11 -36.17
N PRO A 147 -0.42 -9.98 -35.21
CA PRO A 147 -1.81 -10.22 -34.86
C PRO A 147 -2.51 -8.97 -34.32
N ASP A 148 -3.85 -8.96 -34.35
CA ASP A 148 -4.63 -7.87 -33.78
C ASP A 148 -4.46 -7.79 -32.26
N LYS A 149 -4.31 -6.57 -31.74
CA LYS A 149 -4.10 -6.32 -30.30
C LYS A 149 -5.24 -6.88 -29.44
N ALA A 150 -6.49 -6.78 -29.89
CA ALA A 150 -7.63 -7.26 -29.12
C ALA A 150 -7.67 -8.79 -29.09
N GLU A 151 -7.34 -9.46 -30.20
CA GLU A 151 -7.20 -10.93 -30.25
C GLU A 151 -6.16 -11.42 -29.24
N VAL A 152 -4.97 -10.82 -29.26
CA VAL A 152 -3.87 -11.15 -28.34
C VAL A 152 -4.29 -10.87 -26.89
N GLY A 153 -4.93 -9.72 -26.65
CA GLY A 153 -5.45 -9.34 -25.35
C GLY A 153 -6.44 -10.36 -24.79
N GLN A 154 -7.33 -10.92 -25.61
CA GLN A 154 -8.28 -11.95 -25.18
C GLN A 154 -7.60 -13.27 -24.85
N LEU A 155 -6.60 -13.70 -25.64
CA LEU A 155 -5.82 -14.90 -25.34
C LEU A 155 -5.02 -14.75 -24.05
N ILE A 156 -4.41 -13.58 -23.81
CA ILE A 156 -3.74 -13.27 -22.54
C ILE A 156 -4.71 -13.39 -21.38
N LYS A 157 -5.92 -12.80 -21.50
CA LYS A 157 -6.95 -12.89 -20.46
C LYS A 157 -7.39 -14.32 -20.19
N GLY A 158 -7.71 -15.09 -21.23
CA GLY A 158 -8.14 -16.48 -21.08
C GLY A 158 -7.05 -17.37 -20.47
N PHE A 159 -5.80 -17.18 -20.87
CA PHE A 159 -4.67 -17.89 -20.27
C PHE A 159 -4.47 -17.49 -18.80
N ALA A 160 -4.49 -16.19 -18.49
CA ALA A 160 -4.36 -15.68 -17.11
C ALA A 160 -5.46 -16.21 -16.18
N GLN A 161 -6.72 -16.19 -16.64
CA GLN A 161 -7.85 -16.74 -15.89
C GLN A 161 -7.65 -18.22 -15.59
N SER A 162 -7.25 -19.01 -16.60
CA SER A 162 -7.07 -20.44 -16.42
C SER A 162 -5.91 -20.78 -15.47
N VAL A 163 -4.81 -20.02 -15.52
CA VAL A 163 -3.70 -20.17 -14.57
C VAL A 163 -4.13 -19.75 -13.16
N ALA A 164 -4.90 -18.67 -13.02
CA ALA A 164 -5.42 -18.23 -11.72
C ALA A 164 -6.35 -19.28 -11.10
N ASP A 165 -7.32 -19.81 -11.86
CA ASP A 165 -8.23 -20.88 -11.42
C ASP A 165 -7.45 -22.10 -10.91
N GLN A 166 -6.39 -22.48 -11.64
CA GLN A 166 -5.57 -23.63 -11.30
C GLN A 166 -4.76 -23.41 -10.01
N LEU A 167 -4.11 -22.25 -9.86
CA LEU A 167 -3.37 -21.92 -8.65
C LEU A 167 -4.29 -21.82 -7.43
N GLU A 168 -5.49 -21.28 -7.64
CA GLU A 168 -6.51 -21.12 -6.60
C GLU A 168 -7.05 -22.48 -6.15
N HIS A 169 -7.30 -23.41 -7.08
CA HIS A 169 -7.64 -24.80 -6.75
C HIS A 169 -6.54 -25.46 -5.91
N PHE A 170 -5.27 -25.30 -6.29
CA PHE A 170 -4.16 -25.84 -5.51
C PHE A 170 -4.01 -25.19 -4.14
N GLN A 171 -4.29 -23.90 -3.99
CA GLN A 171 -4.22 -23.26 -2.68
C GLN A 171 -5.41 -23.68 -1.79
N LEU A 172 -6.62 -23.74 -2.33
CA LEU A 172 -7.80 -24.23 -1.60
C LEU A 172 -7.65 -25.68 -1.14
N MET A 173 -6.89 -26.50 -1.86
CA MET A 173 -6.49 -27.85 -1.43
C MET A 173 -5.62 -27.84 -0.16
N HIS A 174 -4.67 -26.91 -0.07
CA HIS A 174 -3.84 -26.74 1.13
C HIS A 174 -4.70 -26.22 2.29
N ASP A 175 -5.57 -25.25 2.04
CA ASP A 175 -6.49 -24.67 3.03
C ASP A 175 -7.49 -25.71 3.56
N ALA A 176 -7.97 -26.62 2.69
CA ALA A 176 -8.87 -27.71 3.05
C ALA A 176 -8.23 -28.69 4.04
N ARG A 177 -6.94 -28.97 3.90
CA ARG A 177 -6.20 -29.82 4.84
C ARG A 177 -5.98 -29.11 6.17
N ALA A 178 -5.60 -27.83 6.13
CA ALA A 178 -5.36 -27.03 7.34
C ALA A 178 -6.62 -26.87 8.20
N ASN A 179 -7.80 -26.87 7.57
CA ASN A 179 -9.10 -26.74 8.23
C ASN A 179 -9.86 -28.06 8.39
N LEU A 180 -9.19 -29.21 8.24
CA LEU A 180 -9.85 -30.51 8.34
C LEU A 180 -10.29 -30.76 9.80
N SER A 181 -11.60 -30.78 10.03
CA SER A 181 -12.19 -31.12 11.32
C SER A 181 -12.60 -32.59 11.42
N GLY A 182 -12.52 -33.13 12.62
CA GLY A 182 -13.05 -34.45 12.97
C GLY A 182 -14.58 -34.45 13.03
N PRO A 183 -15.19 -35.63 13.23
CA PRO A 183 -16.65 -35.77 13.33
C PRO A 183 -17.30 -34.95 14.46
N ASP A 184 -16.51 -34.58 15.47
CA ASP A 184 -16.90 -33.76 16.62
C ASP A 184 -16.71 -32.25 16.39
N GLY A 185 -16.30 -31.84 15.19
CA GLY A 185 -16.01 -30.45 14.82
C GLY A 185 -14.64 -29.95 15.30
N SER A 186 -13.89 -30.75 16.06
CA SER A 186 -12.53 -30.37 16.51
C SER A 186 -11.54 -30.45 15.34
N ARG A 187 -10.57 -29.52 15.28
CA ARG A 187 -9.51 -29.61 14.26
C ARG A 187 -8.70 -30.88 14.46
N LEU A 188 -8.52 -31.66 13.40
CA LEU A 188 -7.72 -32.88 13.47
C LEU A 188 -6.25 -32.51 13.75
N PRO A 189 -5.61 -33.12 14.75
CA PRO A 189 -4.20 -32.85 15.04
C PRO A 189 -3.34 -33.29 13.85
N VAL A 190 -2.54 -32.36 13.33
CA VAL A 190 -1.60 -32.61 12.24
C VAL A 190 -0.28 -33.05 12.85
N SER A 191 0.19 -34.26 12.52
CA SER A 191 1.47 -34.79 13.00
C SER A 191 2.64 -33.89 12.58
N LEU A 192 3.78 -33.92 13.29
CA LEU A 192 4.95 -33.12 12.90
C LEU A 192 5.43 -33.47 11.47
N ARG A 193 5.29 -34.74 11.05
CA ARG A 193 5.64 -35.17 9.69
C ARG A 193 4.65 -34.67 8.66
N ASP A 194 3.35 -34.70 8.97
CA ASP A 194 2.32 -34.14 8.12
C ASP A 194 2.52 -32.63 7.95
N GLN A 195 2.88 -31.91 9.02
CA GLN A 195 3.22 -30.49 8.97
C GLN A 195 4.42 -30.24 8.04
N ASN A 196 5.47 -31.05 8.15
CA ASN A 196 6.65 -30.92 7.29
C ASN A 196 6.32 -31.21 5.82
N ALA A 197 5.56 -32.27 5.53
CA ALA A 197 5.13 -32.58 4.17
C ALA A 197 4.25 -31.46 3.59
N LEU A 198 3.30 -30.93 4.36
CA LEU A 198 2.49 -29.78 3.93
C LEU A 198 3.34 -28.53 3.68
N ALA A 199 4.34 -28.25 4.51
CA ALA A 199 5.26 -27.13 4.30
C ALA A 199 6.08 -27.29 3.01
N ILE A 200 6.58 -28.50 2.73
CA ILE A 200 7.29 -28.82 1.47
C ILE A 200 6.38 -28.62 0.26
N SER A 201 5.13 -29.09 0.34
CA SER A 201 4.13 -28.90 -0.72
C SER A 201 3.81 -27.42 -0.93
N GLN A 202 3.58 -26.66 0.15
CA GLN A 202 3.26 -25.23 0.11
C GLN A 202 4.43 -24.41 -0.47
N GLU A 203 5.67 -24.72 -0.10
CA GLU A 203 6.86 -24.07 -0.67
C GLU A 203 6.97 -24.36 -2.18
N ALA A 204 6.74 -25.60 -2.59
CA ALA A 204 6.77 -25.99 -3.99
C ALA A 204 5.64 -25.31 -4.80
N LEU A 205 4.44 -25.20 -4.23
CA LEU A 205 3.32 -24.46 -4.81
C LEU A 205 3.65 -22.97 -4.95
N GLY A 206 4.21 -22.33 -3.91
CA GLY A 206 4.63 -20.92 -3.97
C GLY A 206 5.68 -20.66 -5.07
N LYS A 207 6.63 -21.59 -5.25
CA LYS A 207 7.60 -21.55 -6.37
C LYS A 207 6.92 -21.67 -7.73
N TYR A 208 5.95 -22.58 -7.88
CA TYR A 208 5.17 -22.72 -9.11
C TYR A 208 4.35 -21.45 -9.39
N ALA A 209 3.62 -20.94 -8.40
CA ALA A 209 2.82 -19.72 -8.49
C ALA A 209 3.66 -18.50 -8.92
N GLY A 210 4.90 -18.41 -8.43
CA GLY A 210 5.84 -17.34 -8.82
C GLY A 210 6.28 -17.42 -10.27
N ARG A 211 6.51 -18.63 -10.80
CA ARG A 211 6.81 -18.83 -12.22
C ARG A 211 5.58 -18.62 -13.09
N ALA A 212 4.44 -19.16 -12.67
CA ALA A 212 3.19 -19.11 -13.42
C ALA A 212 2.67 -17.68 -13.57
N SER A 213 2.70 -16.86 -12.50
CA SER A 213 2.25 -15.47 -12.53
C SER A 213 3.10 -14.56 -13.43
N LYS A 214 4.39 -14.89 -13.60
CA LYS A 214 5.33 -14.15 -14.46
C LYS A 214 5.40 -14.64 -15.89
N SER A 215 4.83 -15.81 -16.19
CA SER A 215 4.98 -16.46 -17.51
C SER A 215 4.49 -15.60 -18.68
N ILE A 216 3.40 -14.85 -18.50
CA ILE A 216 2.86 -13.93 -19.51
C ILE A 216 3.81 -12.75 -19.73
N GLU A 217 4.28 -12.11 -18.64
CA GLU A 217 5.21 -10.98 -18.70
C GLU A 217 6.54 -11.37 -19.34
N GLU A 218 7.08 -12.54 -18.96
CA GLU A 218 8.31 -13.09 -19.55
C GLU A 218 8.12 -13.45 -21.02
N GLY A 219 6.98 -14.03 -21.39
CA GLY A 219 6.63 -14.34 -22.77
C GLY A 219 6.54 -13.09 -23.66
N LEU A 220 5.87 -12.05 -23.17
CA LEU A 220 5.79 -10.76 -23.85
C LEU A 220 7.17 -10.10 -23.96
N SER A 221 7.96 -10.11 -22.90
CA SER A 221 9.32 -9.53 -22.89
C SER A 221 10.27 -10.24 -23.86
N LYS A 222 10.19 -11.58 -23.95
CA LYS A 222 10.95 -12.37 -24.93
C LYS A 222 10.55 -12.02 -26.36
N SER A 223 9.25 -11.85 -26.63
CA SER A 223 8.79 -11.45 -27.97
C SER A 223 9.25 -10.02 -28.32
N ILE A 224 9.19 -9.07 -27.38
CA ILE A 224 9.74 -7.72 -27.55
C ILE A 224 11.24 -7.77 -27.88
N ALA A 225 12.03 -8.55 -27.13
CA ALA A 225 13.46 -8.71 -27.40
C ALA A 225 13.74 -9.34 -28.77
N SER A 226 12.91 -10.29 -29.21
CA SER A 226 13.00 -10.87 -30.56
C SER A 226 12.74 -9.82 -31.65
N ILE A 227 11.77 -8.92 -31.44
CA ILE A 227 11.50 -7.82 -32.36
C ILE A 227 12.68 -6.83 -32.40
N ASP A 228 13.26 -6.51 -31.24
CA ASP A 228 14.43 -5.63 -31.16
C ASP A 228 15.61 -6.19 -31.97
N SER A 229 15.89 -7.49 -31.84
CA SER A 229 16.90 -8.17 -32.66
C SER A 229 16.61 -8.06 -34.17
N HIS A 230 15.35 -8.26 -34.60
CA HIS A 230 15.00 -8.14 -36.02
C HIS A 230 15.08 -6.70 -36.54
N ILE A 231 14.78 -5.70 -35.70
CA ILE A 231 14.97 -4.28 -36.05
C ILE A 231 16.45 -3.97 -36.22
N GLU A 232 17.33 -4.50 -35.36
CA GLU A 232 18.80 -4.36 -35.49
C GLU A 232 19.33 -5.03 -36.77
N ASP A 233 18.86 -6.24 -37.09
CA ASP A 233 19.19 -6.93 -38.33
C ASP A 233 18.77 -6.11 -39.57
N LEU A 234 17.54 -5.54 -39.55
CA LEU A 234 17.06 -4.67 -40.61
C LEU A 234 17.84 -3.36 -40.71
N ASN A 235 18.23 -2.75 -39.58
CA ASN A 235 19.08 -1.54 -39.60
C ASN A 235 20.43 -1.84 -40.28
N THR A 236 21.06 -2.95 -39.92
CA THR A 236 22.32 -3.40 -40.54
C THR A 236 22.14 -3.69 -42.04
N ALA A 237 21.01 -4.29 -42.42
CA ALA A 237 20.67 -4.54 -43.83
C ALA A 237 20.30 -3.27 -44.62
N LEU A 238 19.81 -2.23 -43.95
CA LEU A 238 19.48 -0.91 -44.53
C LEU A 238 20.73 -0.07 -44.76
N GLU A 239 21.73 -0.15 -43.87
CA GLU A 239 23.03 0.52 -44.03
C GLU A 239 23.76 0.07 -45.31
N ASN A 240 23.52 -1.17 -45.73
CA ASN A 240 24.17 -1.82 -46.88
C ASN A 240 23.23 -1.97 -48.11
N ALA A 241 22.06 -1.32 -48.13
CA ALA A 241 21.02 -1.51 -49.15
C ALA A 241 21.22 -0.66 -50.41
N ASP A 242 20.93 -1.23 -51.58
CA ASP A 242 20.68 -0.51 -52.84
C ASP A 242 19.23 0.01 -52.93
N ASP A 243 18.98 0.99 -53.81
CA ASP A 243 17.72 1.74 -53.87
C ASP A 243 16.47 0.86 -54.12
N GLY A 244 16.63 -0.29 -54.76
CA GLY A 244 15.52 -1.19 -55.13
C GLY A 244 14.91 -1.98 -53.96
N GLY A 245 15.67 -2.25 -52.89
CA GLY A 245 15.22 -3.03 -51.72
C GLY A 245 14.95 -2.21 -50.46
N ARG A 246 15.31 -0.92 -50.48
CA ARG A 246 15.31 -0.06 -49.30
C ARG A 246 13.90 0.25 -48.77
N LEU A 247 12.96 0.59 -49.66
CA LEU A 247 11.59 0.94 -49.27
C LEU A 247 10.88 -0.21 -48.56
N THR A 248 11.04 -1.45 -49.04
CA THR A 248 10.45 -2.64 -48.42
C THR A 248 11.03 -2.87 -47.02
N ARG A 249 12.35 -2.76 -46.86
CA ARG A 249 13.02 -2.92 -45.55
C ARG A 249 12.64 -1.82 -44.56
N GLU A 250 12.43 -0.58 -45.03
CA GLU A 250 11.93 0.52 -44.20
C GLU A 250 10.48 0.27 -43.74
N ASN A 251 9.62 -0.23 -44.63
CA ASN A 251 8.25 -0.63 -44.28
C ASN A 251 8.23 -1.81 -43.28
N ASP A 252 9.05 -2.83 -43.50
CA ASP A 252 9.17 -3.97 -42.60
C ASP A 252 9.67 -3.54 -41.21
N LYS A 253 10.65 -2.63 -41.17
CA LYS A 253 11.13 -2.02 -39.92
C LYS A 253 10.01 -1.27 -39.21
N GLN A 254 9.24 -0.45 -39.93
CA GLN A 254 8.13 0.29 -39.32
C GLN A 254 7.06 -0.67 -38.77
N ALA A 255 6.71 -1.73 -39.50
CA ALA A 255 5.78 -2.75 -39.03
C ALA A 255 6.25 -3.42 -37.73
N LEU A 256 7.56 -3.69 -37.61
CA LEU A 256 8.15 -4.23 -36.38
C LEU A 256 8.15 -3.21 -35.22
N VAL A 257 8.38 -1.92 -35.50
CA VAL A 257 8.26 -0.85 -34.49
C VAL A 257 6.84 -0.76 -33.94
N ASP A 258 5.83 -0.83 -34.80
CA ASP A 258 4.42 -0.78 -34.42
C ASP A 258 4.01 -2.05 -33.63
N ALA A 259 4.50 -3.22 -34.07
CA ALA A 259 4.36 -4.49 -33.37
C ALA A 259 4.98 -4.44 -31.95
N LYS A 260 6.18 -3.88 -31.81
CA LYS A 260 6.83 -3.65 -30.52
C LYS A 260 6.00 -2.75 -29.62
N ALA A 261 5.51 -1.63 -30.13
CA ALA A 261 4.68 -0.70 -29.36
C ALA A 261 3.42 -1.39 -28.81
N THR A 262 2.78 -2.22 -29.65
CA THR A 262 1.62 -3.02 -29.25
C THR A 262 1.93 -3.99 -28.12
N LEU A 263 3.04 -4.74 -28.20
CA LEU A 263 3.45 -5.68 -27.16
C LEU A 263 3.85 -4.98 -25.85
N VAL A 264 4.53 -3.83 -25.94
CA VAL A 264 4.86 -3.01 -24.77
C VAL A 264 3.59 -2.56 -24.07
N GLU A 265 2.59 -2.10 -24.81
CA GLU A 265 1.31 -1.69 -24.24
C GLU A 265 0.56 -2.86 -23.59
N LEU A 266 0.55 -4.05 -24.21
CA LEU A 266 -0.05 -5.26 -23.62
C LEU A 266 0.69 -5.69 -22.35
N ARG A 267 2.02 -5.67 -22.36
CA ARG A 267 2.86 -6.02 -21.20
C ARG A 267 2.62 -5.06 -20.04
N ASP A 268 2.59 -3.76 -20.30
CA ASP A 268 2.45 -2.74 -19.26
C ASP A 268 0.99 -2.57 -18.79
N GLY A 269 0.03 -2.96 -19.63
CA GLY A 269 -1.40 -2.96 -19.35
C GLY A 269 -1.88 -4.19 -18.60
N PHE A 270 -1.31 -5.37 -18.85
CA PHE A 270 -1.78 -6.64 -18.26
C PHE A 270 -1.78 -6.66 -16.72
N PRO A 271 -0.71 -6.24 -16.00
CA PRO A 271 -0.72 -6.19 -14.54
C PRO A 271 -1.83 -5.32 -13.94
N LYS A 272 -2.39 -4.39 -14.72
CA LYS A 272 -3.46 -3.47 -14.29
C LYS A 272 -4.85 -4.02 -14.60
N SER A 273 -4.97 -5.06 -15.44
CA SER A 273 -6.24 -5.69 -15.79
C SER A 273 -6.81 -6.48 -14.61
N PRO A 274 -8.14 -6.73 -14.56
CA PRO A 274 -8.74 -7.60 -13.54
C PRO A 274 -8.08 -8.98 -13.47
N GLU A 275 -7.77 -9.57 -14.62
CA GLU A 275 -7.15 -10.90 -14.72
C GLU A 275 -5.71 -10.90 -14.21
N GLY A 276 -4.93 -9.85 -14.55
CA GLY A 276 -3.57 -9.69 -14.04
C GLY A 276 -3.53 -9.52 -12.51
N LYS A 277 -4.44 -8.69 -11.97
CA LYS A 277 -4.58 -8.50 -10.52
C LYS A 277 -5.00 -9.78 -9.80
N ARG A 278 -5.98 -10.52 -10.34
CA ARG A 278 -6.41 -11.81 -9.80
C ARG A 278 -5.25 -12.81 -9.78
N LEU A 279 -4.53 -12.96 -10.90
CA LEU A 279 -3.39 -13.86 -10.99
C LEU A 279 -2.29 -13.53 -9.97
N GLN A 280 -1.97 -12.24 -9.80
CA GLN A 280 -1.02 -11.78 -8.79
C GLN A 280 -1.51 -12.07 -7.36
N SER A 281 -2.79 -11.86 -7.08
CA SER A 281 -3.36 -12.12 -5.76
C SER A 281 -3.33 -13.60 -5.40
N VAL A 282 -3.76 -14.47 -6.31
CA VAL A 282 -3.73 -15.92 -6.08
C VAL A 282 -2.29 -16.41 -5.88
N ALA A 283 -1.34 -15.89 -6.68
CA ALA A 283 0.06 -16.21 -6.48
C ALA A 283 0.61 -15.71 -5.13
N ALA A 284 0.16 -14.55 -4.66
CA ALA A 284 0.55 -14.01 -3.36
C ALA A 284 0.05 -14.88 -2.20
N HIS A 285 -1.19 -15.42 -2.27
CA HIS A 285 -1.67 -16.39 -1.28
C HIS A 285 -0.78 -17.63 -1.22
N ALA A 286 -0.42 -18.21 -2.37
CA ALA A 286 0.45 -19.37 -2.44
C ALA A 286 1.87 -19.13 -1.87
N GLN A 287 2.35 -17.89 -1.97
CA GLN A 287 3.69 -17.48 -1.51
C GLN A 287 3.72 -16.93 -0.09
N LEU A 288 2.56 -16.78 0.55
CA LEU A 288 2.44 -15.98 1.77
C LEU A 288 3.29 -16.53 2.92
N ASP A 289 3.33 -17.85 3.10
CA ASP A 289 4.15 -18.45 4.16
C ASP A 289 5.66 -18.24 3.91
N THR A 290 6.12 -18.40 2.68
CA THR A 290 7.51 -18.10 2.29
C THR A 290 7.83 -16.63 2.47
N LEU A 291 6.91 -15.74 2.12
CA LEU A 291 7.04 -14.31 2.32
C LEU A 291 7.16 -13.98 3.81
N VAL A 292 6.27 -14.50 4.66
CA VAL A 292 6.29 -14.28 6.11
C VAL A 292 7.58 -14.80 6.73
N GLN A 293 8.07 -15.98 6.32
CA GLN A 293 9.37 -16.50 6.75
C GLN A 293 10.52 -15.57 6.33
N THR A 294 10.50 -15.07 5.09
CA THR A 294 11.50 -14.13 4.58
C THR A 294 11.48 -12.83 5.37
N LEU A 295 10.31 -12.24 5.59
CA LEU A 295 10.14 -11.02 6.38
C LEU A 295 10.64 -11.19 7.82
N ASN A 296 10.36 -12.33 8.44
CA ASN A 296 10.86 -12.66 9.77
C ASN A 296 12.38 -12.86 9.79
N SER A 297 12.94 -13.56 8.80
CA SER A 297 14.39 -13.72 8.64
C SER A 297 15.08 -12.36 8.46
N ASP A 298 14.53 -11.51 7.59
CA ASP A 298 15.02 -10.15 7.38
C ASP A 298 14.95 -9.32 8.65
N ARG A 299 13.84 -9.38 9.40
CA ARG A 299 13.75 -8.71 10.71
C ARG A 299 14.80 -9.24 11.68
N ASN A 300 14.96 -10.56 11.78
CA ASN A 300 15.88 -11.19 12.72
C ASN A 300 17.35 -10.91 12.38
N SER A 301 17.67 -10.64 11.12
CA SER A 301 19.01 -10.22 10.70
C SER A 301 19.49 -8.93 11.38
N VAL A 302 18.56 -8.11 11.87
CA VAL A 302 18.81 -6.88 12.63
C VAL A 302 18.28 -6.97 14.08
N GLY A 303 17.96 -8.16 14.58
CA GLY A 303 17.49 -8.38 15.95
C GLY A 303 18.62 -8.56 16.98
N GLY A 304 18.33 -8.33 18.26
CA GLY A 304 19.26 -8.60 19.38
C GLY A 304 20.47 -7.66 19.44
N TRP A 305 21.64 -8.17 19.88
CA TRP A 305 22.90 -7.39 20.01
C TRP A 305 23.44 -6.88 18.66
N LYS A 306 23.01 -7.45 17.53
CA LYS A 306 23.29 -6.94 16.16
C LYS A 306 22.32 -5.83 15.72
N GLY A 307 21.30 -5.51 16.52
CA GLY A 307 20.24 -4.55 16.22
C GLY A 307 20.55 -3.07 16.49
N ALA A 308 21.80 -2.76 16.88
CA ALA A 308 22.25 -1.37 16.95
C ALA A 308 22.31 -0.71 15.56
N GLY A 309 22.51 -1.47 14.48
CA GLY A 309 22.68 -0.95 13.13
C GLY A 309 21.53 -0.03 12.67
N PRO A 310 20.26 -0.50 12.64
CA PRO A 310 19.12 0.36 12.31
C PRO A 310 18.96 1.56 13.26
N ILE A 311 19.28 1.38 14.54
CA ILE A 311 19.22 2.46 15.54
C ILE A 311 20.23 3.55 15.18
N VAL A 312 21.49 3.19 14.91
CA VAL A 312 22.53 4.13 14.51
C VAL A 312 22.18 4.79 13.16
N ALA A 313 21.63 4.01 12.22
CA ALA A 313 21.17 4.49 10.91
C ALA A 313 20.10 5.59 11.02
N ALA A 314 19.25 5.52 12.05
CA ALA A 314 18.22 6.53 12.32
C ALA A 314 18.72 7.67 13.24
N ALA A 315 19.46 7.34 14.30
CA ALA A 315 19.82 8.25 15.37
C ALA A 315 20.86 9.29 14.96
N ILE A 316 21.92 8.92 14.23
CA ILE A 316 22.97 9.86 13.84
C ILE A 316 22.45 10.95 12.88
N PRO A 317 21.73 10.62 11.79
CA PRO A 317 21.20 11.64 10.90
C PRO A 317 20.19 12.53 11.62
N GLN A 318 19.36 11.96 12.50
CA GLN A 318 18.41 12.75 13.29
C GLN A 318 19.11 13.63 14.33
N PHE A 319 20.20 13.18 14.93
CA PHE A 319 21.03 13.97 15.83
C PHE A 319 21.60 15.19 15.10
N ILE A 320 22.26 14.98 13.95
CA ILE A 320 22.89 16.06 13.19
C ILE A 320 21.82 17.01 12.65
N ALA A 321 20.72 16.48 12.08
CA ALA A 321 19.64 17.31 11.57
C ALA A 321 18.99 18.16 12.67
N SER A 322 18.73 17.57 13.85
CA SER A 322 18.10 18.30 14.97
C SER A 322 19.04 19.30 15.61
N MET A 323 20.33 18.97 15.73
CA MET A 323 21.37 19.90 16.19
C MET A 323 21.47 21.10 15.25
N THR A 324 21.55 20.88 13.95
CA THR A 324 21.67 21.96 12.95
C THR A 324 20.41 22.81 12.87
N HIS A 325 19.24 22.19 12.70
CA HIS A 325 17.99 22.92 12.54
C HIS A 325 17.51 23.57 13.85
N LEU A 326 17.16 22.75 14.86
CA LEU A 326 16.53 23.25 16.08
C LEU A 326 17.56 23.87 17.03
N GLY A 327 18.75 23.32 17.06
CA GLY A 327 19.80 23.74 17.96
C GLY A 327 20.54 24.99 17.50
N VAL A 328 21.02 25.01 16.26
CA VAL A 328 21.87 26.09 15.73
C VAL A 328 21.05 27.14 14.98
N VAL A 329 20.41 26.79 13.86
CA VAL A 329 19.77 27.77 12.96
C VAL A 329 18.64 28.52 13.68
N ARG A 330 17.73 27.79 14.34
CA ARG A 330 16.62 28.41 15.08
C ARG A 330 17.12 29.30 16.22
N SER A 331 18.05 28.80 17.04
CA SER A 331 18.55 29.54 18.21
C SER A 331 19.33 30.79 17.80
N ALA A 332 20.20 30.69 16.80
CA ALA A 332 20.98 31.83 16.30
C ALA A 332 20.07 32.91 15.73
N MET A 333 19.04 32.53 14.96
CA MET A 333 18.08 33.49 14.42
C MET A 333 17.24 34.14 15.53
N ASN A 334 16.85 33.36 16.55
CA ASN A 334 16.13 33.90 17.71
C ASN A 334 16.98 34.90 18.51
N ASP A 335 18.27 34.62 18.73
CA ASP A 335 19.19 35.52 19.43
C ASP A 335 19.42 36.80 18.59
N LEU A 336 19.65 36.67 17.27
CA LEU A 336 19.78 37.81 16.35
C LEU A 336 18.54 38.72 16.37
N MET A 337 17.35 38.13 16.28
CA MET A 337 16.09 38.87 16.27
C MET A 337 15.75 39.48 17.64
N LYS A 338 16.22 38.88 18.74
CA LYS A 338 16.11 39.47 20.07
C LYS A 338 16.89 40.77 20.17
N ASP A 339 18.08 40.83 19.58
CA ASP A 339 18.96 42.00 19.59
C ASP A 339 18.52 43.06 18.57
N ALA A 340 18.03 42.65 17.40
CA ALA A 340 17.70 43.56 16.30
C ALA A 340 16.33 44.24 16.41
N VAL A 341 15.35 43.62 17.09
CA VAL A 341 13.97 44.15 17.14
C VAL A 341 13.56 44.44 18.60
N PRO A 342 13.37 45.71 19.00
CA PRO A 342 12.98 46.07 20.37
C PRO A 342 11.62 45.48 20.79
N GLY A 343 11.58 44.76 21.91
CA GLY A 343 10.42 43.97 22.33
C GLY A 343 9.34 44.73 23.09
N LYS A 344 8.59 45.63 22.44
CA LYS A 344 7.50 46.38 23.10
C LYS A 344 6.17 46.47 22.34
N SER A 345 6.04 45.93 21.12
CA SER A 345 4.76 45.91 20.37
C SER A 345 4.41 44.51 19.85
N SER A 346 3.11 44.28 19.60
CA SER A 346 2.59 43.08 18.92
C SER A 346 3.27 42.88 17.56
N ASP A 347 3.49 43.96 16.82
CA ASP A 347 4.06 43.93 15.47
C ASP A 347 5.53 43.51 15.49
N ALA A 348 6.28 43.96 16.49
CA ALA A 348 7.66 43.53 16.71
C ALA A 348 7.75 42.04 17.02
N SER A 349 6.83 41.52 17.85
CA SER A 349 6.77 40.08 18.17
C SER A 349 6.35 39.24 16.96
N MET A 350 5.41 39.73 16.16
CA MET A 350 4.99 39.08 14.91
C MET A 350 6.14 39.04 13.90
N LEU A 351 6.85 40.16 13.70
CA LEU A 351 8.01 40.23 12.80
C LEU A 351 9.11 39.25 13.21
N LYS A 352 9.42 39.17 14.52
CA LYS A 352 10.35 38.17 15.06
C LYS A 352 9.88 36.75 14.75
N ALA A 353 8.63 36.43 15.02
CA ALA A 353 8.06 35.11 14.76
C ALA A 353 8.07 34.75 13.27
N THR A 354 7.79 35.72 12.39
CA THR A 354 7.84 35.54 10.93
C THR A 354 9.26 35.22 10.47
N VAL A 355 10.26 36.03 10.84
CA VAL A 355 11.65 35.81 10.39
C VAL A 355 12.22 34.52 10.97
N VAL A 356 12.10 34.31 12.28
CA VAL A 356 12.57 33.08 12.94
C VAL A 356 11.86 31.86 12.36
N GLY A 357 10.56 31.96 12.14
CA GLY A 357 9.72 30.88 11.65
C GLY A 357 9.98 30.49 10.20
N LEU A 358 10.11 31.47 9.30
CA LEU A 358 10.48 31.22 7.90
C LEU A 358 11.83 30.52 7.80
N VAL A 359 12.85 31.06 8.48
CA VAL A 359 14.21 30.50 8.47
C VAL A 359 14.24 29.10 9.06
N ALA A 360 13.57 28.88 10.20
CA ALA A 360 13.54 27.57 10.82
C ALA A 360 12.73 26.56 9.98
N GLY A 361 11.62 26.97 9.37
CA GLY A 361 10.84 26.10 8.49
C GLY A 361 11.55 25.70 7.20
N VAL A 362 12.24 26.64 6.53
CA VAL A 362 13.10 26.34 5.38
C VAL A 362 14.26 25.45 5.80
N ALA A 363 14.89 25.71 6.94
CA ALA A 363 15.94 24.88 7.48
C ALA A 363 15.45 23.47 7.84
N HIS A 364 14.21 23.31 8.32
CA HIS A 364 13.65 21.99 8.62
C HIS A 364 13.65 21.08 7.39
N GLU A 365 13.19 21.60 6.24
CA GLU A 365 13.13 20.85 4.99
C GLU A 365 14.52 20.70 4.35
N GLY A 366 15.25 21.81 4.23
CA GLY A 366 16.57 21.84 3.59
C GLY A 366 17.63 21.03 4.35
N VAL A 367 17.69 21.13 5.68
CA VAL A 367 18.62 20.33 6.49
C VAL A 367 18.23 18.86 6.44
N THR A 368 16.95 18.51 6.51
CA THR A 368 16.53 17.09 6.49
C THR A 368 16.86 16.44 5.14
N ASN A 369 16.56 17.12 4.03
CA ASN A 369 16.76 16.59 2.68
C ASN A 369 18.24 16.65 2.22
N LEU A 370 19.09 17.42 2.90
CA LEU A 370 20.53 17.46 2.66
C LEU A 370 21.31 16.49 3.57
N VAL A 371 21.07 16.55 4.89
CA VAL A 371 21.88 15.84 5.89
C VAL A 371 21.70 14.33 5.80
N LYS A 372 20.46 13.85 5.61
CA LYS A 372 20.20 12.41 5.54
C LYS A 372 20.90 11.75 4.34
N PRO A 373 20.75 12.23 3.09
CA PRO A 373 21.46 11.63 1.95
C PRO A 373 22.98 11.72 2.06
N LEU A 374 23.53 12.85 2.53
CA LEU A 374 24.98 13.01 2.69
C LEU A 374 25.57 12.01 3.69
N ILE A 375 24.93 11.83 4.85
CA ILE A 375 25.39 10.87 5.85
C ILE A 375 25.27 9.43 5.31
N GLN A 376 24.16 9.10 4.65
CA GLN A 376 23.96 7.77 4.06
C GLN A 376 25.00 7.48 2.97
N ALA A 377 25.28 8.43 2.08
CA ALA A 377 26.31 8.31 1.06
C ALA A 377 27.72 8.20 1.66
N GLY A 378 28.00 8.95 2.73
CA GLY A 378 29.25 8.85 3.49
C GLY A 378 29.45 7.47 4.12
N TRP A 379 28.40 6.89 4.70
CA TRP A 379 28.44 5.53 5.25
C TRP A 379 28.62 4.46 4.18
N GLN A 380 27.97 4.62 3.02
CA GLN A 380 28.12 3.71 1.89
C GLN A 380 29.53 3.77 1.31
N THR A 381 30.07 4.98 1.10
CA THR A 381 31.41 5.18 0.54
C THR A 381 32.50 4.64 1.47
N SER A 382 32.30 4.71 2.79
CA SER A 382 33.25 4.17 3.78
C SER A 382 33.06 2.68 4.10
N GLY A 383 32.02 2.04 3.56
CA GLY A 383 31.62 0.67 3.92
C GLY A 383 31.16 0.51 5.38
N LEU A 384 30.95 1.62 6.09
CA LEU A 384 30.53 1.62 7.49
C LEU A 384 29.11 1.05 7.63
N ASN A 385 28.25 1.30 6.63
CA ASN A 385 26.89 0.77 6.57
C ASN A 385 26.87 -0.77 6.59
N GLU A 386 27.74 -1.43 5.83
CA GLU A 386 27.84 -2.89 5.80
C GLU A 386 28.47 -3.42 7.08
N ARG A 387 29.58 -2.81 7.54
CA ARG A 387 30.30 -3.22 8.75
C ARG A 387 29.46 -3.16 10.02
N LEU A 388 28.64 -2.12 10.16
CA LEU A 388 27.79 -1.89 11.32
C LEU A 388 26.32 -2.28 11.08
N ASN A 389 26.01 -2.90 9.93
CA ASN A 389 24.66 -3.28 9.54
C ASN A 389 23.65 -2.11 9.66
N MET A 390 24.07 -0.90 9.26
CA MET A 390 23.30 0.34 9.36
C MET A 390 22.26 0.42 8.26
N VAL A 391 21.20 -0.36 8.44
CA VAL A 391 20.12 -0.49 7.47
C VAL A 391 18.88 0.21 8.00
N PRO A 392 18.33 1.21 7.28
CA PRO A 392 17.08 1.85 7.68
C PRO A 392 15.93 0.82 7.66
N LEU A 393 14.83 1.12 8.35
CA LEU A 393 13.63 0.27 8.33
C LEU A 393 12.61 0.82 7.34
N LYS A 394 11.94 -0.08 6.62
CA LYS A 394 10.77 0.23 5.79
C LYS A 394 9.55 -0.53 6.28
N GLY A 395 8.36 0.05 6.12
CA GLY A 395 7.13 -0.70 6.27
C GLY A 395 7.04 -1.78 5.20
N ILE A 396 6.52 -2.96 5.56
CA ILE A 396 6.25 -4.03 4.60
C ILE A 396 5.20 -3.59 3.56
N ASP A 397 5.04 -4.32 2.45
CA ASP A 397 3.92 -4.07 1.54
C ASP A 397 2.65 -4.76 2.08
N THR A 398 1.58 -3.98 2.28
CA THR A 398 0.32 -4.47 2.86
C THR A 398 -0.37 -5.46 1.92
N ASN A 399 -0.34 -5.20 0.61
CA ASN A 399 -1.07 -6.00 -0.37
C ASN A 399 -0.41 -7.38 -0.58
N SER A 400 0.91 -7.45 -0.41
CA SER A 400 1.65 -8.72 -0.50
C SER A 400 1.37 -9.65 0.69
N VAL A 401 1.11 -9.12 1.89
CA VAL A 401 0.85 -9.94 3.10
C VAL A 401 -0.63 -10.17 3.39
N ILE A 402 -1.51 -9.33 2.84
CA ILE A 402 -2.96 -9.49 2.87
C ILE A 402 -3.44 -9.38 1.42
N PRO A 403 -3.35 -10.47 0.63
CA PRO A 403 -3.77 -10.47 -0.77
C PRO A 403 -5.29 -10.32 -0.90
N ASP A 404 -5.77 -9.94 -2.09
CA ASP A 404 -7.21 -9.88 -2.38
C ASP A 404 -7.83 -11.29 -2.26
N PRO A 405 -9.11 -11.40 -1.88
CA PRO A 405 -9.72 -12.70 -1.64
C PRO A 405 -9.87 -13.53 -2.92
N PHE A 406 -9.90 -14.84 -2.72
CA PHE A 406 -10.22 -15.83 -3.75
C PHE A 406 -11.61 -15.63 -4.36
N GLU A 407 -11.74 -15.83 -5.67
CA GLU A 407 -13.02 -15.86 -6.40
C GLU A 407 -13.74 -17.22 -6.26
N LEU A 408 -13.01 -18.27 -5.91
CA LEU A 408 -13.46 -19.63 -5.72
C LEU A 408 -13.46 -19.98 -4.24
N LYS A 409 -14.29 -20.94 -3.85
CA LYS A 409 -14.34 -21.50 -2.50
C LYS A 409 -14.45 -23.02 -2.56
N ASN A 410 -14.05 -23.64 -1.46
CA ASN A 410 -14.33 -25.03 -1.19
C ASN A 410 -15.70 -25.15 -0.50
N ASP A 411 -16.69 -25.70 -1.18
CA ASP A 411 -18.00 -26.02 -0.63
C ASP A 411 -18.14 -27.55 -0.53
N ASN A 412 -17.85 -28.10 0.65
CA ASN A 412 -17.92 -29.54 0.93
C ASN A 412 -17.14 -30.42 -0.06
N GLY A 413 -15.94 -29.97 -0.46
CA GLY A 413 -15.09 -30.64 -1.44
C GLY A 413 -15.36 -30.24 -2.89
N LYS A 414 -16.43 -29.48 -3.18
CA LYS A 414 -16.70 -28.92 -4.51
C LYS A 414 -15.99 -27.57 -4.67
N LEU A 415 -15.34 -27.34 -5.81
CA LEU A 415 -14.78 -26.04 -6.16
C LEU A 415 -15.89 -25.18 -6.79
N VAL A 416 -16.34 -24.14 -6.09
CA VAL A 416 -17.48 -23.32 -6.52
C VAL A 416 -17.09 -21.84 -6.55
N LYS A 417 -17.61 -21.09 -7.52
CA LYS A 417 -17.43 -19.63 -7.56
C LYS A 417 -18.22 -18.96 -6.44
N LYS A 418 -17.59 -18.02 -5.73
CA LYS A 418 -18.25 -17.20 -4.72
C LYS A 418 -19.33 -16.32 -5.33
N THR A 419 -20.40 -16.11 -4.59
CA THR A 419 -21.43 -15.13 -4.92
C THR A 419 -20.89 -13.70 -4.84
N ALA A 420 -21.57 -12.75 -5.46
CA ALA A 420 -21.20 -11.34 -5.38
C ALA A 420 -21.20 -10.82 -3.93
N GLN A 421 -22.13 -11.31 -3.10
CA GLN A 421 -22.20 -10.96 -1.68
C GLN A 421 -20.98 -11.48 -0.91
N GLU A 422 -20.67 -12.78 -1.04
CA GLU A 422 -19.49 -13.36 -0.38
C GLU A 422 -18.18 -12.67 -0.79
N MET A 423 -18.04 -12.30 -2.07
CA MET A 423 -16.88 -11.52 -2.54
C MET A 423 -16.84 -10.11 -1.94
N SER A 424 -17.99 -9.48 -1.71
CA SER A 424 -18.05 -8.16 -1.08
C SER A 424 -17.68 -8.24 0.41
N ASP A 425 -18.17 -9.26 1.11
CA ASP A 425 -17.89 -9.48 2.51
C ASP A 425 -16.39 -9.78 2.72
N ASP A 426 -15.82 -10.67 1.91
CA ASP A 426 -14.39 -10.99 1.96
C ASP A 426 -13.49 -9.80 1.62
N LYS A 427 -13.90 -8.95 0.67
CA LYS A 427 -13.16 -7.71 0.36
C LYS A 427 -13.18 -6.74 1.54
N THR A 428 -14.32 -6.62 2.21
CA THR A 428 -14.46 -5.79 3.41
C THR A 428 -13.53 -6.29 4.52
N LEU A 429 -13.48 -7.61 4.76
CA LEU A 429 -12.55 -8.22 5.72
C LEU A 429 -11.08 -7.94 5.35
N VAL A 430 -10.71 -8.06 4.07
CA VAL A 430 -9.36 -7.75 3.60
C VAL A 430 -9.03 -6.26 3.78
N GLU A 431 -9.96 -5.36 3.50
CA GLU A 431 -9.79 -3.92 3.71
C GLU A 431 -9.62 -3.57 5.19
N ASP A 432 -10.39 -4.20 6.07
CA ASP A 432 -10.28 -4.03 7.53
C ASP A 432 -8.92 -4.51 8.05
N GLU A 433 -8.45 -5.69 7.62
CA GLU A 433 -7.14 -6.21 8.00
C GLU A 433 -5.99 -5.34 7.46
N ARG A 434 -6.11 -4.84 6.22
CA ARG A 434 -5.18 -3.88 5.64
C ARG A 434 -5.15 -2.57 6.43
N ALA A 435 -6.31 -2.09 6.88
CA ALA A 435 -6.41 -0.91 7.73
C ALA A 435 -5.70 -1.11 9.08
N ILE A 436 -5.88 -2.26 9.74
CA ILE A 436 -5.18 -2.61 10.99
C ILE A 436 -3.66 -2.63 10.79
N LEU A 437 -3.17 -3.26 9.73
CA LEU A 437 -1.74 -3.30 9.43
C LEU A 437 -1.20 -1.89 9.08
N ASN A 438 -1.92 -1.10 8.30
CA ASN A 438 -1.53 0.27 7.97
C ASN A 438 -1.52 1.18 9.21
N GLN A 439 -2.47 1.01 10.12
CA GLN A 439 -2.51 1.69 11.42
C GLN A 439 -1.25 1.37 12.23
N LYS A 440 -0.84 0.09 12.32
CA LYS A 440 0.41 -0.31 12.97
C LYS A 440 1.67 0.29 12.31
N LYS A 441 1.67 0.52 10.99
CA LYS A 441 2.78 1.20 10.29
C LYS A 441 2.89 2.66 10.68
N VAL A 442 1.78 3.33 10.95
CA VAL A 442 1.80 4.76 11.34
C VAL A 442 1.87 4.98 12.84
N GLN A 443 1.56 3.99 13.69
CA GLN A 443 1.56 4.12 15.16
C GLN A 443 2.81 4.75 15.75
N VAL A 444 3.97 4.50 15.14
CA VAL A 444 5.30 4.94 15.59
C VAL A 444 5.86 6.09 14.75
N THR A 445 5.07 6.64 13.81
CA THR A 445 5.44 7.79 12.97
C THR A 445 4.84 9.08 13.52
N SER A 446 5.43 10.22 13.16
CA SER A 446 4.97 11.56 13.57
C SER A 446 3.64 12.00 12.94
N THR A 447 2.84 11.06 12.45
CA THR A 447 1.49 11.28 11.91
C THR A 447 0.41 10.62 12.78
N HIS A 448 0.82 9.87 13.80
CA HIS A 448 -0.05 9.19 14.77
C HIS A 448 0.17 9.78 16.18
N PRO A 449 -0.87 9.87 17.03
CA PRO A 449 -0.75 10.38 18.39
C PRO A 449 0.45 9.82 19.19
N LEU A 450 0.55 8.50 19.28
CA LEU A 450 1.69 7.83 19.95
C LEU A 450 3.06 8.18 19.34
N GLY A 451 3.17 8.24 18.02
CA GLY A 451 4.44 8.51 17.35
C GLY A 451 4.88 9.98 17.47
N GLU A 452 3.96 10.92 17.70
CA GLU A 452 4.27 12.31 18.06
C GLU A 452 4.67 12.48 19.52
N MET A 453 4.16 11.65 20.43
CA MET A 453 4.55 11.69 21.85
C MET A 453 6.03 11.39 22.07
N ILE A 454 6.65 10.58 21.19
CA ILE A 454 8.08 10.26 21.26
C ILE A 454 8.94 11.54 21.12
N PRO A 455 8.88 12.30 20.01
CA PRO A 455 9.64 13.54 19.92
C PRO A 455 9.21 14.58 20.95
N TYR A 456 7.92 14.72 21.30
CA TYR A 456 7.52 15.65 22.36
C TYR A 456 8.21 15.35 23.70
N SER A 457 8.27 14.07 24.06
CA SER A 457 8.93 13.63 25.30
C SER A 457 10.44 13.82 25.23
N SER A 458 11.09 13.42 24.14
CA SER A 458 12.55 13.54 23.99
C SER A 458 13.02 15.00 23.94
N PHE A 459 12.36 15.84 23.14
CA PHE A 459 12.72 17.25 23.02
C PHE A 459 12.28 18.06 24.24
N GLY A 460 11.08 17.85 24.76
CA GLY A 460 10.60 18.49 25.98
C GLY A 460 11.49 18.15 27.18
N GLY A 461 11.76 16.85 27.40
CA GLY A 461 12.64 16.38 28.47
C GLY A 461 14.08 16.87 28.33
N GLY A 462 14.64 16.82 27.11
CA GLY A 462 15.99 17.33 26.84
C GLY A 462 16.13 18.82 27.17
N GLN A 463 15.16 19.64 26.78
CA GLN A 463 15.17 21.08 27.07
C GLN A 463 14.94 21.38 28.55
N ALA A 464 14.10 20.60 29.25
CA ALA A 464 13.95 20.69 30.70
C ALA A 464 15.27 20.40 31.43
N VAL A 465 15.95 19.29 31.09
CA VAL A 465 17.25 18.93 31.70
C VAL A 465 18.30 20.00 31.41
N ARG A 466 18.39 20.50 30.18
CA ARG A 466 19.31 21.60 29.82
C ARG A 466 19.04 22.84 30.68
N GLN A 467 17.77 23.23 30.84
CA GLN A 467 17.39 24.40 31.62
C GLN A 467 17.69 24.20 33.11
N MET A 468 17.44 23.00 33.65
CA MET A 468 17.81 22.64 35.01
C MET A 468 19.31 22.78 35.26
N LEU A 469 20.13 22.19 34.38
CA LEU A 469 21.60 22.25 34.51
C LEU A 469 22.14 23.68 34.37
N HIS A 470 21.49 24.51 33.56
CA HIS A 470 21.77 25.94 33.50
C HIS A 470 21.45 26.64 34.82
N ASP A 471 20.26 26.43 35.37
CA ASP A 471 19.80 27.12 36.57
C ASP A 471 20.54 26.65 37.84
N LEU A 472 21.13 25.45 37.81
CA LEU A 472 22.06 24.92 38.81
C LEU A 472 23.51 25.39 38.63
N ASN A 473 23.79 26.24 37.65
CA ASN A 473 25.14 26.70 37.25
C ASN A 473 26.12 25.56 36.92
N GLN A 474 25.62 24.39 36.49
CA GLN A 474 26.46 23.25 36.11
C GLN A 474 26.97 23.38 34.67
N ILE A 475 26.19 24.02 33.80
CA ILE A 475 26.57 24.35 32.42
C ILE A 475 26.07 25.75 32.05
N ASN A 476 26.71 26.40 31.09
CA ASN A 476 26.09 27.55 30.41
C ASN A 476 25.10 27.06 29.34
N GLY A 477 23.90 26.67 29.77
CA GLY A 477 22.86 26.14 28.89
C GLY A 477 22.21 27.15 27.95
N GLN A 478 22.59 28.44 27.99
CA GLN A 478 22.13 29.45 27.03
C GLN A 478 23.01 29.55 25.80
N THR A 479 24.19 28.92 25.80
CA THR A 479 25.07 28.92 24.63
C THR A 479 24.44 28.20 23.45
N LEU A 480 24.76 28.66 22.24
CA LEU A 480 24.32 28.03 20.99
C LEU A 480 24.76 26.55 20.93
N ALA A 481 25.97 26.24 21.41
CA ALA A 481 26.49 24.88 21.48
C ALA A 481 25.66 23.98 22.43
N ALA A 482 25.29 24.46 23.63
CA ALA A 482 24.48 23.69 24.55
C ALA A 482 23.07 23.43 24.00
N ARG A 483 22.41 24.44 23.41
CA ARG A 483 21.11 24.28 22.73
C ARG A 483 21.21 23.33 21.53
N GLY A 484 22.30 23.45 20.78
CA GLY A 484 22.77 22.55 19.72
C GLY A 484 22.77 21.09 20.14
N LEU A 485 23.64 20.76 21.08
CA LEU A 485 23.85 19.40 21.58
C LEU A 485 22.58 18.82 22.22
N THR A 486 21.85 19.60 23.02
CA THR A 486 20.57 19.15 23.60
C THR A 486 19.56 18.78 22.51
N SER A 487 19.43 19.60 21.47
CA SER A 487 18.51 19.32 20.36
C SER A 487 18.96 18.11 19.53
N GLY A 488 20.27 17.96 19.32
CA GLY A 488 20.84 16.77 18.68
C GLY A 488 20.56 15.50 19.49
N MET A 489 20.86 15.49 20.79
CA MET A 489 20.61 14.35 21.66
C MET A 489 19.13 13.99 21.72
N ALA A 490 18.24 14.99 21.86
CA ALA A 490 16.80 14.77 21.82
C ALA A 490 16.34 14.15 20.49
N GLY A 491 16.88 14.62 19.35
CA GLY A 491 16.62 14.03 18.05
C GLY A 491 17.10 12.57 17.94
N GLY A 492 18.33 12.29 18.40
CA GLY A 492 18.89 10.94 18.42
C GLY A 492 18.10 9.97 19.29
N ILE A 493 17.67 10.41 20.49
CA ILE A 493 16.82 9.62 21.39
C ILE A 493 15.46 9.36 20.72
N SER A 494 14.81 10.40 20.17
CA SER A 494 13.52 10.24 19.50
C SER A 494 13.58 9.23 18.36
N ALA A 495 14.59 9.32 17.50
CA ALA A 495 14.78 8.36 16.40
C ALA A 495 15.07 6.95 16.93
N THR A 496 15.90 6.82 17.96
CA THR A 496 16.19 5.52 18.61
C THR A 496 14.92 4.88 19.15
N THR A 497 14.09 5.63 19.88
CA THR A 497 12.83 5.14 20.43
C THR A 497 11.85 4.74 19.32
N GLN A 498 11.73 5.53 18.26
CA GLN A 498 10.92 5.18 17.09
C GLN A 498 11.41 3.90 16.43
N THR A 499 12.71 3.74 16.20
CA THR A 499 13.29 2.54 15.59
C THR A 499 13.11 1.29 16.47
N ILE A 500 13.27 1.40 17.79
CA ILE A 500 13.01 0.28 18.71
C ILE A 500 11.53 -0.12 18.66
N ALA A 501 10.61 0.85 18.67
CA ALA A 501 9.19 0.58 18.56
C ALA A 501 8.84 -0.06 17.19
N GLN A 502 9.47 0.40 16.10
CA GLN A 502 9.35 -0.22 14.78
C GLN A 502 9.88 -1.66 14.75
N LEU A 503 11.03 -1.94 15.38
CA LEU A 503 11.61 -3.29 15.48
C LEU A 503 10.69 -4.27 16.22
N ASN A 504 9.99 -3.78 17.25
CA ASN A 504 9.08 -4.57 18.08
C ASN A 504 7.64 -4.63 17.53
N SER A 505 7.36 -3.91 16.43
CA SER A 505 6.02 -3.87 15.85
C SER A 505 5.75 -5.11 15.00
N THR A 506 4.72 -5.85 15.41
CA THR A 506 4.24 -7.08 14.78
C THR A 506 2.73 -6.99 14.57
N TYR A 507 2.28 -7.45 13.41
CA TYR A 507 0.89 -7.72 13.07
C TYR A 507 0.64 -9.23 13.17
N VAL A 508 -0.52 -9.62 13.69
CA VAL A 508 -0.94 -11.02 13.77
C VAL A 508 -2.17 -11.13 12.89
N ASP A 509 -2.08 -11.98 11.88
CA ASP A 509 -3.18 -12.18 10.94
C ASP A 509 -4.27 -13.12 11.51
N PRO A 510 -5.42 -13.29 10.83
CA PRO A 510 -6.48 -14.18 11.29
C PRO A 510 -6.07 -15.66 11.45
N GLN A 511 -4.98 -16.08 10.79
CA GLN A 511 -4.43 -17.44 10.91
C GLN A 511 -3.44 -17.57 12.08
N GLY A 512 -3.15 -16.47 12.80
CA GLY A 512 -2.22 -16.44 13.94
C GLY A 512 -0.75 -16.28 13.53
N ARG A 513 -0.45 -16.03 12.26
CA ARG A 513 0.92 -15.78 11.78
C ARG A 513 1.41 -14.44 12.28
N LYS A 514 2.61 -14.43 12.86
CA LYS A 514 3.29 -13.21 13.31
C LYS A 514 4.09 -12.62 12.16
N ILE A 515 3.66 -11.44 11.70
CA ILE A 515 4.24 -10.72 10.56
C ILE A 515 4.87 -9.42 11.07
N PRO A 516 6.18 -9.18 10.85
CA PRO A 516 6.79 -7.94 11.27
C PRO A 516 6.25 -6.78 10.42
N VAL A 517 5.91 -5.65 11.06
CA VAL A 517 5.33 -4.49 10.37
C VAL A 517 6.37 -3.73 9.55
N PHE A 518 7.63 -3.80 9.98
CA PHE A 518 8.77 -3.20 9.29
C PHE A 518 9.83 -4.26 8.99
N THR A 519 10.66 -4.03 7.99
CA THR A 519 11.85 -4.84 7.71
C THR A 519 13.01 -3.95 7.30
N PRO A 520 14.26 -4.43 7.36
CA PRO A 520 15.40 -3.67 6.87
C PRO A 520 15.27 -3.31 5.38
N ASP A 521 15.56 -2.06 5.03
CA ASP A 521 15.64 -1.58 3.66
C ASP A 521 17.08 -1.52 3.18
N ARG A 522 17.54 -2.62 2.57
CA ARG A 522 18.91 -2.76 2.06
C ARG A 522 19.12 -2.14 0.67
N LYS A 523 18.29 -1.17 0.28
CA LYS A 523 18.48 -0.46 -0.99
C LYS A 523 19.68 0.47 -0.87
N ASN A 524 20.56 0.45 -1.88
CA ASN A 524 21.63 1.43 -1.98
C ASN A 524 21.02 2.82 -2.20
N ALA A 525 21.58 3.82 -1.52
CA ALA A 525 21.19 5.20 -1.71
C ALA A 525 21.88 5.72 -2.97
N ASP A 526 21.22 6.63 -3.66
CA ASP A 526 21.77 7.30 -4.83
C ASP A 526 21.77 8.79 -4.49
N LEU A 527 22.92 9.29 -4.04
CA LEU A 527 23.04 10.65 -3.53
C LEU A 527 22.55 11.68 -4.55
N ALA A 528 22.89 11.52 -5.82
CA ALA A 528 22.50 12.46 -6.87
C ALA A 528 20.98 12.44 -7.04
N LYS A 529 20.38 11.25 -7.11
CA LYS A 529 18.93 11.09 -7.23
C LYS A 529 18.17 11.57 -5.99
N ASP A 530 18.68 11.28 -4.80
CA ASP A 530 18.03 11.61 -3.53
C ASP A 530 18.08 13.12 -3.27
N LEU A 531 19.19 13.79 -3.58
CA LEU A 531 19.30 15.25 -3.53
C LEU A 531 18.41 15.92 -4.58
N ALA A 532 18.43 15.44 -5.83
CA ALA A 532 17.59 15.98 -6.88
C ALA A 532 16.11 15.86 -6.52
N LYS A 533 15.68 14.71 -5.99
CA LYS A 533 14.29 14.50 -5.57
C LYS A 533 13.89 15.37 -4.37
N GLY A 534 14.78 15.59 -3.41
CA GLY A 534 14.47 16.29 -2.17
C GLY A 534 14.57 17.82 -2.23
N LEU A 535 15.25 18.37 -3.25
CA LEU A 535 15.59 19.79 -3.32
C LEU A 535 15.28 20.46 -4.67
N ASP A 536 14.71 19.75 -5.66
CA ASP A 536 14.34 20.37 -6.94
C ASP A 536 13.13 21.30 -6.78
N PRO A 537 13.31 22.64 -6.87
CA PRO A 537 12.20 23.58 -6.73
C PRO A 537 11.22 23.53 -7.92
N ARG A 538 11.56 22.82 -9.00
CA ARG A 538 10.66 22.61 -10.14
C ARG A 538 9.55 21.64 -9.79
N ASP A 539 9.78 20.72 -8.85
CA ASP A 539 8.77 19.80 -8.35
C ASP A 539 7.75 20.56 -7.46
N PRO A 540 6.45 20.61 -7.84
CA PRO A 540 5.41 21.25 -7.03
C PRO A 540 5.26 20.66 -5.63
N ALA A 541 5.55 19.37 -5.45
CA ALA A 541 5.50 18.72 -4.14
C ALA A 541 6.61 19.23 -3.21
N VAL A 542 7.81 19.46 -3.76
CA VAL A 542 8.95 20.03 -3.01
C VAL A 542 8.60 21.46 -2.57
N ARG A 543 8.13 22.33 -3.48
CA ARG A 543 7.72 23.70 -3.10
C ARG A 543 6.65 23.72 -2.02
N THR A 544 5.62 22.88 -2.17
CA THR A 544 4.53 22.76 -1.19
C THR A 544 5.04 22.34 0.19
N ALA A 545 6.00 21.43 0.26
CA ALA A 545 6.63 21.03 1.52
C ALA A 545 7.38 22.20 2.17
N PHE A 546 8.18 22.94 1.40
CA PHE A 546 8.87 24.14 1.88
C PHE A 546 7.89 25.20 2.40
N TYR A 547 6.81 25.52 1.66
CA TYR A 547 5.79 26.47 2.14
C TYR A 547 5.11 26.02 3.42
N SER A 548 4.68 24.75 3.46
CA SER A 548 4.02 24.20 4.64
C SER A 548 4.92 24.26 5.87
N LYS A 549 6.22 23.97 5.74
CA LYS A 549 7.17 24.03 6.87
C LYS A 549 7.54 25.45 7.26
N ALA A 550 7.71 26.35 6.29
CA ALA A 550 7.94 27.78 6.53
C ALA A 550 6.79 28.40 7.33
N LEU A 551 5.55 28.23 6.86
CA LEU A 551 4.35 28.74 7.52
C LEU A 551 4.13 28.09 8.90
N SER A 552 4.37 26.78 9.01
CA SER A 552 4.36 26.10 10.32
C SER A 552 5.37 26.73 11.28
N GLY A 553 6.59 27.03 10.82
CA GLY A 553 7.62 27.65 11.63
C GLY A 553 7.22 29.03 12.17
N ILE A 554 6.49 29.82 11.37
CA ILE A 554 5.93 31.12 11.80
C ILE A 554 4.95 30.91 12.94
N GLN A 555 3.95 30.05 12.73
CA GLN A 555 2.93 29.74 13.73
C GLN A 555 3.57 29.16 15.01
N SER A 556 4.52 28.23 14.88
CA SER A 556 5.29 27.69 16.01
C SER A 556 6.03 28.77 16.79
N SER A 557 6.66 29.72 16.10
CA SER A 557 7.43 30.80 16.71
C SER A 557 6.52 31.79 17.44
N ALA A 558 5.37 32.12 16.85
CA ALA A 558 4.34 32.96 17.49
C ALA A 558 3.81 32.30 18.78
N LEU A 559 3.41 31.02 18.71
CA LEU A 559 2.93 30.27 19.87
C LEU A 559 3.99 30.14 20.97
N THR A 560 5.25 29.91 20.60
CA THR A 560 6.34 29.84 21.58
C THR A 560 6.58 31.21 22.23
N SER A 561 6.45 32.31 21.48
CA SER A 561 6.66 33.67 21.99
C SER A 561 5.58 34.13 22.97
N SER A 562 4.38 33.53 22.92
CA SER A 562 3.32 33.79 23.91
C SER A 562 3.55 33.09 25.26
N LEU A 563 4.51 32.17 25.36
CA LEU A 563 4.83 31.54 26.63
C LEU A 563 5.57 32.52 27.55
N PRO A 564 5.34 32.47 28.88
CA PRO A 564 6.11 33.25 29.83
C PRO A 564 7.62 33.00 29.68
N PRO A 565 8.47 34.03 29.72
CA PRO A 565 9.92 33.83 29.69
C PRO A 565 10.38 33.05 30.93
N VAL A 566 11.45 32.27 30.78
CA VAL A 566 12.13 31.64 31.92
C VAL A 566 12.68 32.72 32.85
N ALA A 567 12.54 32.52 34.15
CA ALA A 567 13.05 33.43 35.16
C ALA A 567 14.58 33.37 35.19
N THR A 568 15.24 34.54 35.20
CA THR A 568 16.70 34.67 35.33
C THR A 568 17.03 35.42 36.61
N MET A 569 18.20 35.15 37.20
CA MET A 569 18.68 35.99 38.30
C MET A 569 18.90 37.44 37.82
N PRO A 570 18.55 38.46 38.62
CA PRO A 570 18.85 39.84 38.34
C PRO A 570 20.35 40.06 38.11
N LYS A 571 20.71 40.90 37.14
CA LYS A 571 22.12 41.26 36.89
C LYS A 571 22.73 41.86 38.17
N GLY A 572 23.74 41.19 38.72
CA GLY A 572 24.50 41.65 39.89
C GLY A 572 24.14 41.00 41.23
N GLU A 573 23.12 40.14 41.29
CA GLU A 573 22.81 39.37 42.51
C GLU A 573 23.62 38.06 42.59
N GLN A 574 24.16 37.76 43.77
CA GLN A 574 24.77 36.46 44.09
C GLN A 574 23.74 35.56 44.77
N GLY A 575 23.47 34.37 44.20
CA GLY A 575 22.50 33.43 44.77
C GLY A 575 22.30 32.19 43.91
N ARG A 576 21.34 31.33 44.30
CA ARG A 576 20.80 30.24 43.47
C ARG A 576 19.30 30.46 43.32
N LEU A 577 18.75 30.16 42.14
CA LEU A 577 17.30 30.15 41.95
C LEU A 577 16.66 29.16 42.93
N SER A 578 15.45 29.49 43.43
CA SER A 578 14.71 28.58 44.30
C SER A 578 14.32 27.31 43.54
N ALA A 579 14.20 26.18 44.24
CA ALA A 579 13.80 24.90 43.63
C ALA A 579 12.48 25.02 42.84
N GLY A 580 11.51 25.79 43.35
CA GLY A 580 10.26 26.07 42.64
C GLY A 580 10.45 26.88 41.35
N THR A 581 11.41 27.81 41.32
CA THR A 581 11.75 28.57 40.10
C THR A 581 12.45 27.70 39.07
N ILE A 582 13.35 26.81 39.52
CA ILE A 582 14.02 25.83 38.64
C ILE A 582 12.97 24.91 38.00
N LEU A 583 12.05 24.34 38.80
CA LEU A 583 11.00 23.47 38.29
C LEU A 583 10.08 24.20 37.28
N ARG A 584 9.73 25.46 37.56
CA ARG A 584 8.97 26.31 36.63
C ARG A 584 9.73 26.52 35.32
N ASN A 585 11.01 26.86 35.38
CA ASN A 585 11.85 27.07 34.20
C ASN A 585 12.01 25.78 33.37
N MET A 586 12.17 24.64 34.03
CA MET A 586 12.19 23.32 33.36
C MET A 586 10.89 23.06 32.60
N ALA A 587 9.73 23.28 33.25
CA ALA A 587 8.42 23.09 32.63
C ALA A 587 8.19 24.03 31.44
N LEU A 588 8.60 25.30 31.56
CA LEU A 588 8.52 26.28 30.46
C LEU A 588 9.42 25.90 29.28
N ALA A 589 10.65 25.44 29.54
CA ALA A 589 11.56 24.97 28.50
C ALA A 589 11.04 23.73 27.77
N ALA A 590 10.46 22.78 28.50
CA ALA A 590 9.78 21.62 27.90
C ALA A 590 8.59 22.06 27.03
N THR A 591 7.71 22.89 27.58
CA THR A 591 6.50 23.36 26.91
C THR A 591 6.82 24.15 25.65
N GLY A 592 7.84 25.01 25.68
CA GLY A 592 8.28 25.76 24.50
C GLY A 592 8.80 24.86 23.38
N SER A 593 9.43 23.73 23.72
CA SER A 593 9.87 22.75 22.73
C SER A 593 8.70 21.98 22.13
N VAL A 594 7.76 21.52 22.96
CA VAL A 594 6.56 20.78 22.52
C VAL A 594 5.66 21.66 21.67
N SER A 595 5.43 22.91 22.08
CA SER A 595 4.61 23.90 21.35
C SER A 595 5.16 24.20 19.96
N TYR A 596 6.49 24.21 19.81
CA TYR A 596 7.09 24.39 18.50
C TYR A 596 6.89 23.17 17.59
N LEU A 597 7.09 21.97 18.12
CA LEU A 597 6.98 20.73 17.36
C LEU A 597 5.53 20.39 16.99
N SER A 598 4.56 20.72 17.85
CA SER A 598 3.15 20.39 17.64
C SER A 598 2.60 20.95 16.34
N THR A 599 2.94 22.19 16.03
CA THR A 599 2.53 22.83 14.78
C THR A 599 3.21 22.18 13.56
N LEU A 600 4.50 21.85 13.66
CA LEU A 600 5.24 21.22 12.56
C LEU A 600 4.75 19.80 12.23
N TYR A 601 4.41 19.01 13.24
CA TYR A 601 3.90 17.64 13.03
C TYR A 601 2.43 17.63 12.63
N ALA A 602 1.61 18.49 13.21
CA ALA A 602 0.23 18.68 12.78
C ALA A 602 0.16 18.98 11.27
N ASN A 603 0.99 19.89 10.76
CA ASN A 603 1.00 20.22 9.34
C ASN A 603 1.65 19.15 8.44
N GLN A 604 2.53 18.31 9.00
CA GLN A 604 3.14 17.19 8.28
C GLN A 604 2.15 16.05 8.04
N SER A 605 1.20 15.81 8.95
CA SER A 605 0.23 14.73 8.82
C SER A 605 -0.86 15.01 7.77
N VAL A 606 -1.09 16.27 7.41
CA VAL A 606 -2.17 16.71 6.52
C VAL A 606 -2.20 15.97 5.19
N THR A 607 -1.05 15.68 4.58
CA THR A 607 -1.04 14.98 3.28
C THR A 607 -1.59 13.55 3.40
N ALA A 608 -1.21 12.83 4.46
CA ALA A 608 -1.70 11.47 4.70
C ALA A 608 -3.17 11.48 5.13
N GLU A 609 -3.56 12.43 5.98
CA GLU A 609 -4.94 12.62 6.42
C GLU A 609 -5.87 13.01 5.26
N ALA A 610 -5.42 13.85 4.32
CA ALA A 610 -6.16 14.22 3.13
C ALA A 610 -6.39 13.02 2.20
N LYS A 611 -5.37 12.18 2.03
CA LYS A 611 -5.48 10.94 1.27
C LYS A 611 -6.51 10.00 1.91
N ALA A 612 -6.41 9.76 3.21
CA ALA A 612 -7.33 8.90 3.94
C ALA A 612 -8.77 9.45 3.92
N LEU A 613 -8.93 10.77 4.02
CA LEU A 613 -10.23 11.44 3.93
C LEU A 613 -10.87 11.24 2.54
N LYS A 614 -10.09 11.36 1.47
CA LYS A 614 -10.53 11.12 0.09
C LYS A 614 -10.90 9.65 -0.14
N GLU A 615 -10.06 8.71 0.33
CA GLU A 615 -10.31 7.26 0.21
C GLU A 615 -11.60 6.85 0.93
N ALA A 616 -11.91 7.51 2.06
CA ALA A 616 -13.15 7.28 2.78
C ALA A 616 -14.37 8.00 2.18
N GLY A 617 -14.26 8.62 1.00
CA GLY A 617 -15.34 9.33 0.34
C GLY A 617 -15.79 10.62 1.06
N MET A 618 -15.04 11.08 2.06
CA MET A 618 -15.37 12.23 2.91
C MET A 618 -14.56 13.50 2.53
N GLY A 619 -13.82 13.47 1.43
CA GLY A 619 -12.97 14.59 1.00
C GLY A 619 -12.91 14.74 -0.51
N GLY A 620 -12.47 15.92 -0.97
CA GLY A 620 -12.34 16.23 -2.40
C GLY A 620 -13.42 17.16 -2.95
N ALA A 621 -14.18 17.84 -2.08
CA ALA A 621 -15.17 18.83 -2.51
C ALA A 621 -14.53 20.01 -3.25
N THR A 622 -13.23 20.31 -3.01
CA THR A 622 -12.46 21.29 -3.78
C THR A 622 -11.00 20.85 -3.94
N PRO A 623 -10.51 20.53 -5.16
CA PRO A 623 -9.13 20.06 -5.36
C PRO A 623 -8.05 21.04 -4.86
N MET A 624 -8.34 22.34 -4.88
CA MET A 624 -7.41 23.40 -4.47
C MET A 624 -7.37 23.64 -2.95
N LEU A 625 -8.40 23.22 -2.19
CA LEU A 625 -8.52 23.45 -0.74
C LEU A 625 -8.45 22.14 0.07
N ALA A 626 -7.95 21.05 -0.52
CA ALA A 626 -7.96 19.73 0.11
C ALA A 626 -7.23 19.71 1.48
N ARG A 627 -6.21 20.55 1.67
CA ARG A 627 -5.45 20.63 2.92
C ARG A 627 -6.24 21.37 3.99
N THR A 628 -6.91 22.45 3.62
CA THR A 628 -7.86 23.18 4.47
C THR A 628 -9.08 22.32 4.85
N GLU A 629 -9.66 21.60 3.89
CA GLU A 629 -10.77 20.66 4.10
C GLU A 629 -10.39 19.58 5.11
N THR A 630 -9.17 19.05 5.03
CA THR A 630 -8.66 18.07 5.99
C THR A 630 -8.60 18.63 7.41
N ALA A 631 -8.08 19.86 7.57
CA ALA A 631 -8.00 20.52 8.87
C ALA A 631 -9.40 20.77 9.47
N LEU A 632 -10.37 21.22 8.66
CA LEU A 632 -11.75 21.42 9.09
C LEU A 632 -12.42 20.10 9.50
N ASN A 633 -12.18 19.03 8.74
CA ASN A 633 -12.71 17.70 9.07
C ASN A 633 -12.08 17.14 10.35
N ASN A 634 -10.80 17.42 10.64
CA ASN A 634 -10.20 17.06 11.93
C ASN A 634 -10.86 17.77 13.11
N ILE A 635 -11.35 18.99 12.92
CA ILE A 635 -12.08 19.74 13.95
C ILE A 635 -13.52 19.25 14.10
N ARG A 636 -14.23 19.05 12.98
CA ARG A 636 -15.67 18.73 12.97
C ARG A 636 -15.96 17.25 13.19
N HIS A 637 -15.09 16.38 12.70
CA HIS A 637 -15.23 14.92 12.71
C HIS A 637 -13.93 14.27 13.21
N PRO A 638 -13.53 14.52 14.48
CA PRO A 638 -12.30 13.99 15.07
C PRO A 638 -12.36 12.48 15.34
N ASP A 639 -13.55 11.88 15.30
CA ASP A 639 -13.82 10.48 15.58
C ASP A 639 -13.96 9.62 14.32
N ARG A 640 -13.83 10.20 13.13
CA ARG A 640 -14.00 9.46 11.87
C ARG A 640 -12.99 8.31 11.73
N ALA A 641 -13.41 7.22 11.09
CA ALA A 641 -12.59 6.02 10.91
C ALA A 641 -11.32 6.26 10.07
N SER A 642 -11.30 7.28 9.21
CA SER A 642 -10.14 7.61 8.37
C SER A 642 -8.98 8.26 9.13
N LEU A 643 -9.15 8.60 10.42
CA LEU A 643 -8.05 9.07 11.26
C LEU A 643 -7.25 7.91 11.88
N PRO A 644 -5.93 8.10 12.09
CA PRO A 644 -5.13 7.13 12.81
C PRO A 644 -5.47 7.17 14.31
N HIS A 645 -6.20 6.15 14.76
CA HIS A 645 -6.57 5.98 16.17
C HIS A 645 -5.57 5.09 16.91
N THR A 646 -5.43 5.30 18.20
CA THR A 646 -4.56 4.56 19.11
C THR A 646 -5.30 3.38 19.73
N PHE A 647 -6.59 3.58 19.99
CA PHE A 647 -7.46 2.62 20.65
C PHE A 647 -8.37 1.94 19.62
N GLN A 648 -8.61 0.65 19.78
CA GLN A 648 -9.47 -0.12 18.89
C GLN A 648 -10.95 0.21 19.11
N PRO A 649 -11.80 0.01 18.08
CA PRO A 649 -13.24 0.23 18.19
C PRO A 649 -13.93 -0.48 19.37
N SER A 650 -13.49 -1.69 19.69
CA SER A 650 -14.02 -2.49 20.80
C SER A 650 -13.66 -1.95 22.20
N THR A 651 -12.71 -1.01 22.27
CA THR A 651 -12.26 -0.34 23.51
C THR A 651 -12.87 1.06 23.69
N LEU A 652 -13.84 1.44 22.84
CA LEU A 652 -14.26 2.83 22.63
C LEU A 652 -15.14 3.49 23.70
N SER A 653 -15.58 2.81 24.76
CA SER A 653 -16.39 3.48 25.78
C SER A 653 -15.51 4.20 26.82
N GLY A 654 -15.59 5.54 26.87
CA GLY A 654 -15.08 6.34 27.99
C GLY A 654 -13.99 7.38 27.68
N ILE A 655 -13.16 7.68 28.69
CA ILE A 655 -12.13 8.74 28.73
C ILE A 655 -11.09 8.65 27.59
N PRO A 656 -10.58 7.47 27.17
CA PRO A 656 -9.54 7.38 26.15
C PRO A 656 -9.96 7.94 24.78
N ARG A 657 -11.21 7.70 24.36
CA ARG A 657 -11.74 8.21 23.09
C ARG A 657 -11.95 9.72 23.10
N ALA A 658 -12.45 10.26 24.20
CA ALA A 658 -12.61 11.71 24.35
C ALA A 658 -11.27 12.45 24.27
N LEU A 659 -10.21 11.89 24.89
CA LEU A 659 -8.85 12.45 24.82
C LEU A 659 -8.27 12.39 23.39
N GLU A 660 -8.46 11.27 22.69
CA GLU A 660 -8.01 11.11 21.31
C GLU A 660 -8.75 12.05 20.34
N ASN A 661 -10.07 12.20 20.51
CA ASN A 661 -10.86 13.13 19.73
C ASN A 661 -10.43 14.59 19.99
N ALA A 662 -10.23 14.96 21.26
CA ALA A 662 -9.72 16.29 21.63
C ALA A 662 -8.33 16.54 21.04
N TYR A 663 -7.49 15.51 20.99
CA TYR A 663 -6.19 15.58 20.34
C TYR A 663 -6.31 15.83 18.82
N HIS A 664 -7.17 15.10 18.10
CA HIS A 664 -7.40 15.33 16.67
C HIS A 664 -8.02 16.70 16.39
N MET A 665 -8.93 17.18 17.24
CA MET A 665 -9.48 18.53 17.16
C MET A 665 -8.40 19.59 17.36
N GLY A 666 -7.53 19.41 18.37
CA GLY A 666 -6.39 20.29 18.61
C GLY A 666 -5.42 20.31 17.44
N ARG A 667 -5.15 19.15 16.84
CA ARG A 667 -4.33 19.04 15.63
C ARG A 667 -4.96 19.77 14.45
N GLY A 668 -6.27 19.58 14.19
CA GLY A 668 -6.99 20.29 13.15
C GLY A 668 -6.96 21.81 13.34
N THR A 669 -7.06 22.28 14.59
CA THR A 669 -6.95 23.70 14.95
C THR A 669 -5.56 24.25 14.64
N LEU A 670 -4.50 23.49 14.92
CA LEU A 670 -3.13 23.88 14.56
C LEU A 670 -2.92 23.88 13.04
N GLN A 671 -3.56 22.95 12.31
CA GLN A 671 -3.42 22.84 10.86
C GLN A 671 -4.09 24.01 10.12
N LEU A 672 -5.30 24.39 10.53
CA LEU A 672 -6.18 25.25 9.74
C LEU A 672 -5.51 26.55 9.24
N PRO A 673 -4.87 27.38 10.08
CA PRO A 673 -4.27 28.64 9.63
C PRO A 673 -3.14 28.42 8.62
N THR A 674 -2.29 27.43 8.87
CA THR A 674 -1.14 27.12 8.00
C THR A 674 -1.61 26.53 6.67
N GLN A 675 -2.59 25.62 6.68
CA GLN A 675 -3.08 25.00 5.45
C GLN A 675 -3.87 25.96 4.57
N MET A 676 -4.65 26.88 5.14
CA MET A 676 -5.29 27.95 4.38
C MET A 676 -4.26 28.82 3.65
N ALA A 677 -3.15 29.17 4.32
CA ALA A 677 -2.08 29.95 3.72
C ALA A 677 -1.33 29.16 2.62
N VAL A 678 -1.05 27.87 2.84
CA VAL A 678 -0.44 26.99 1.83
C VAL A 678 -1.33 26.88 0.60
N ASP A 679 -2.62 26.58 0.78
CA ASP A 679 -3.57 26.47 -0.33
C ASP A 679 -3.71 27.81 -1.07
N THR A 680 -3.68 28.95 -0.36
CA THR A 680 -3.69 30.29 -0.99
C THR A 680 -2.44 30.53 -1.84
N VAL A 681 -1.25 30.22 -1.33
CA VAL A 681 0.00 30.35 -2.10
C VAL A 681 -0.03 29.45 -3.33
N ARG A 682 -0.53 28.22 -3.20
CA ARG A 682 -0.71 27.30 -4.33
C ARG A 682 -1.70 27.85 -5.36
N VAL A 683 -2.84 28.40 -4.93
CA VAL A 683 -3.81 29.06 -5.82
C VAL A 683 -3.18 30.25 -6.56
N VAL A 684 -2.28 31.00 -5.93
CA VAL A 684 -1.57 32.10 -6.60
C VAL A 684 -0.53 31.59 -7.58
N GLU A 685 0.25 30.55 -7.23
CA GLU A 685 1.21 29.92 -8.14
C GLU A 685 0.54 29.24 -9.34
N GLU A 686 -0.50 28.44 -9.08
CA GLU A 686 -1.33 27.79 -10.10
C GLU A 686 -2.18 28.82 -10.87
N GLY A 687 -2.55 29.93 -10.22
CA GLY A 687 -3.38 31.02 -10.75
C GLY A 687 -2.67 32.01 -11.67
N VAL A 688 -1.34 31.98 -11.76
CA VAL A 688 -0.60 32.53 -12.93
C VAL A 688 -0.93 31.73 -14.20
N LEU A 689 -1.61 30.59 -14.08
CA LEU A 689 -2.22 29.81 -15.18
C LEU A 689 -3.71 29.43 -14.96
N ASN A 690 -4.49 30.23 -14.20
CA ASN A 690 -5.97 30.38 -14.21
C ASN A 690 -6.63 30.34 -12.82
N GLY A 691 -7.41 31.38 -12.48
CA GLY A 691 -8.65 31.22 -11.68
C GLY A 691 -8.64 31.71 -10.22
N VAL A 692 -8.44 33.01 -9.97
CA VAL A 692 -8.51 33.61 -8.61
C VAL A 692 -9.96 33.77 -8.07
N SER A 693 -10.99 33.52 -8.89
CA SER A 693 -12.39 33.82 -8.55
C SER A 693 -13.09 32.76 -7.67
N SER A 694 -12.68 31.49 -7.74
CA SER A 694 -13.35 30.37 -7.06
C SER A 694 -13.01 30.27 -5.56
N ALA A 695 -11.78 30.60 -5.18
CA ALA A 695 -11.33 30.56 -3.78
C ALA A 695 -12.05 31.59 -2.90
N ARG A 696 -12.46 32.73 -3.46
CA ARG A 696 -13.22 33.77 -2.72
C ARG A 696 -14.66 33.36 -2.45
N ALA A 697 -15.27 32.57 -3.33
CA ALA A 697 -16.64 32.08 -3.16
C ALA A 697 -16.74 31.00 -2.06
N ALA A 698 -15.75 30.10 -1.98
CA ALA A 698 -15.72 29.00 -1.01
C ALA A 698 -15.46 29.45 0.46
N LEU A 699 -14.96 30.67 0.67
CA LEU A 699 -14.66 31.24 1.99
C LEU A 699 -15.76 32.17 2.52
N THR A 700 -16.86 32.34 1.80
CA THR A 700 -18.01 33.13 2.28
C THR A 700 -18.88 32.25 3.19
N PRO A 701 -19.14 32.62 4.45
CA PRO A 701 -20.09 31.89 5.29
C PRO A 701 -21.47 31.87 4.63
N ALA A 702 -22.14 30.71 4.65
CA ALA A 702 -23.51 30.61 4.16
C ALA A 702 -24.41 31.58 4.94
N LYS A 703 -25.09 32.47 4.20
CA LYS A 703 -26.10 33.37 4.77
C LYS A 703 -27.23 32.49 5.37
N PRO A 704 -27.70 32.74 6.61
CA PRO A 704 -28.81 31.98 7.14
C PRO A 704 -30.03 32.14 6.23
N PRO A 705 -30.83 31.07 6.04
CA PRO A 705 -31.98 31.12 5.14
C PRO A 705 -32.95 32.21 5.61
N SER A 706 -33.34 33.07 4.68
CA SER A 706 -34.40 34.04 4.92
C SER A 706 -35.71 33.29 5.11
N ALA A 707 -36.41 33.59 6.19
CA ALA A 707 -37.76 33.11 6.46
C ALA A 707 -38.71 33.80 5.48
N ASP A 708 -38.81 33.26 4.27
CA ASP A 708 -39.97 33.38 3.38
C ASP A 708 -39.65 32.63 2.08
N GLU A 709 -39.92 31.33 2.07
CA GLU A 709 -40.48 30.64 0.90
C GLU A 709 -41.01 29.23 1.30
N PRO A 710 -42.17 28.80 0.77
CA PRO A 710 -42.96 27.70 1.32
C PRO A 710 -42.41 26.31 0.97
N GLN A 711 -42.29 25.46 1.99
CA GLN A 711 -41.96 24.04 1.86
C GLN A 711 -43.09 23.26 1.18
N VAL A 712 -42.76 22.56 0.08
CA VAL A 712 -43.57 21.44 -0.43
C VAL A 712 -43.19 20.21 0.38
N VAL A 713 -44.13 19.75 1.22
CA VAL A 713 -44.03 18.56 2.05
C VAL A 713 -44.27 17.31 1.19
N ALA A 714 -43.33 16.37 1.20
CA ALA A 714 -43.60 14.97 0.92
C ALA A 714 -43.15 14.14 2.14
N GLN A 715 -44.14 13.64 2.87
CA GLN A 715 -44.01 12.77 4.04
C GLN A 715 -43.52 11.38 3.64
N THR A 716 -42.53 10.86 4.36
CA THR A 716 -42.43 9.42 4.67
C THR A 716 -41.83 9.24 6.06
N THR A 717 -42.68 8.82 7.00
CA THR A 717 -42.37 8.51 8.40
C THR A 717 -41.85 7.07 8.55
N PRO A 718 -40.91 6.79 9.47
CA PRO A 718 -40.75 5.47 10.09
C PRO A 718 -41.18 5.48 11.57
N PRO A 719 -41.57 4.32 12.16
CA PRO A 719 -42.25 4.27 13.45
C PRO A 719 -41.31 4.13 14.66
N GLY A 720 -41.62 4.89 15.71
CA GLY A 720 -41.67 4.43 17.10
C GLY A 720 -40.37 4.24 17.89
N SER A 721 -40.08 5.18 18.80
CA SER A 721 -39.59 4.92 20.18
C SER A 721 -39.65 6.21 21.03
N PRO A 722 -39.74 6.12 22.38
CA PRO A 722 -40.56 7.00 23.22
C PRO A 722 -39.92 8.33 23.65
N GLN A 723 -40.79 9.32 23.87
CA GLN A 723 -40.52 10.66 24.42
C GLN A 723 -39.85 10.63 25.80
N ALA A 724 -38.85 11.49 25.97
CA ALA A 724 -38.36 12.01 27.24
C ALA A 724 -38.56 13.55 27.27
N PRO A 725 -38.76 14.17 28.45
CA PRO A 725 -39.51 15.42 28.58
C PRO A 725 -38.74 16.66 28.09
N ASP A 726 -39.50 17.53 27.45
CA ASP A 726 -39.13 18.86 26.96
C ASP A 726 -38.86 19.81 28.13
N VAL A 727 -37.64 20.35 28.20
CA VAL A 727 -37.27 21.48 29.07
C VAL A 727 -36.54 22.49 28.22
N SER A 728 -37.29 23.22 27.40
CA SER A 728 -36.80 24.45 26.76
C SER A 728 -36.74 25.57 27.80
N LEU A 729 -35.54 26.03 28.13
CA LEU A 729 -35.33 27.30 28.84
C LEU A 729 -35.67 28.45 27.89
N ASP A 730 -36.47 29.43 28.35
CA ASP A 730 -36.87 30.58 27.53
C ASP A 730 -35.73 31.60 27.36
N ASP A 731 -35.78 32.35 26.27
CA ASP A 731 -34.79 33.40 25.94
C ASP A 731 -34.81 34.60 26.91
N ALA A 732 -35.78 34.68 27.83
CA ALA A 732 -35.81 35.70 28.87
C ALA A 732 -34.94 35.31 30.08
N GLN A 733 -34.79 34.01 30.37
CA GLN A 733 -33.89 33.51 31.41
C GLN A 733 -32.41 33.56 30.99
N LEU A 734 -32.10 33.43 29.69
CA LEU A 734 -30.76 33.63 29.15
C LEU A 734 -30.30 35.09 29.20
N ARG A 735 -31.22 36.05 28.98
CA ARG A 735 -30.92 37.50 29.13
C ARG A 735 -30.69 37.94 30.58
N ALA A 736 -31.33 37.29 31.55
CA ALA A 736 -31.13 37.61 32.96
C ALA A 736 -29.74 37.18 33.51
N MET A 737 -29.02 36.28 32.81
CA MET A 737 -27.66 35.88 33.18
C MET A 737 -26.55 36.73 32.52
N GLU A 738 -26.86 37.49 31.46
CA GLU A 738 -25.88 38.37 30.79
C GLU A 738 -25.76 39.78 31.40
N GLU A 739 -26.74 40.26 32.18
CA GLU A 739 -26.76 41.64 32.72
C GLU A 739 -26.46 41.77 34.24
N GLY A 740 -25.87 40.74 34.87
CA GLY A 740 -25.78 40.64 36.34
C GLY A 740 -24.40 40.79 37.03
N LEU A 741 -23.75 41.97 36.90
CA LEU A 741 -22.90 42.62 37.94
C LEU A 741 -21.46 42.07 38.27
N PRO A 742 -20.57 42.84 38.97
CA PRO A 742 -19.44 43.55 38.35
C PRO A 742 -18.09 43.41 39.11
N THR A 743 -17.08 44.16 38.66
CA THR A 743 -15.78 44.44 39.29
C THR A 743 -15.86 44.96 40.74
N SER A 744 -15.09 44.39 41.68
CA SER A 744 -14.07 45.09 42.51
C SER A 744 -13.56 44.30 43.73
N ARG A 745 -12.22 44.35 43.87
CA ARG A 745 -11.32 44.06 45.02
C ARG A 745 -10.65 42.70 45.08
#